data_AF-A0A9D5T424-F1
#
_entry.id   AF-A0A9D5T424-F1
#
_cell.length_a   1.000
_cell.length_b   1.000
_cell.length_c   1.000
_cell.angle_alpha   90.00
_cell.angle_beta   90.00
_cell.angle_gamma   90.00
#
_symmetry.space_group_name_H-M   'P 1'
#
loop_
_entity.id
_entity.type
_entity.pdbx_description
1 polymer ?
#
loop_
_entity_poly.entity_id
_entity_poly.type
_entity_poly.pdbx_seq_one_letter_code
_entity_poly.pdbx_strand_id
1 'polypeptide(L)'
;MESLKKINTTFPKKTKKKIKISKETVLKGVVITLLSFLLGRGSFYDVMHPFGFAIIISCPGIYSLFSLAGTSIGLIFSHTGIYLFRYLVCAISLYIIKNRFSAATSRSANIRFIPFFSCLFICTLSAAAVVIPTQSGIEKFLILSAEGIVAAFTSFFFRRCISRFVKNNAKNFSERETIDFFLSFAIIIICLSNIKIFSFSPAVFITIFSVLFISYILSSTQSGLFCCICGAAVATFSGGNYNFFPIIFSGIVSSFFSPFGKLGCAVSFLFSYCASVLFSGSENILIDIISVSVCVLIFLLIPEKTYKKLSAVLKTNTVVTVENTYRHDVSQKLSLTAKTVDSICSGMNNVSEKLKKIDHIHDRDIFCRTRQNVCDDCENNEKCWKHSFQYTLRGFEEMAKNQQARKTLDSTVFAKQFLSGCLKQKELRSSLFKGLKRRDEALLEEIRLEEKRTLLSRQMKSFSNVLNDFSKEFGKTSLVDNELSAKVKDIFRSFSIRCTKAICIIGTEGNMTIKAFCKNIENSVDKKKLKSEIEKTALRKFHDPEVTFSDGITLVIFRQRPWMKMKTAKFQLSSNESPVCGDCLKEITDENSNKTIILSDGMGTGGRAAVDASVTTQYFAELIQGGISPDNALKIINSVLSVKSTNETLSTVDFAKFNLFSGRAEFYKAGAAVSFVRKNGKCTVIESSSLPLGILTDVSFAKEKIMLSKGDIVVMVSDGVTADSTDWIAEETEIFNQSDPEILAKRIASVACSKCSPDKRDDITVFVGIMTG
;
A
#
# COMPACT_ATOMS: atom_id res chain seq x y z
N MET A 1 -56.19 22.10 -23.42
CA MET A 1 -56.68 22.53 -22.09
C MET A 1 -57.85 21.64 -21.74
N GLU A 2 -57.96 21.22 -20.48
CA GLU A 2 -58.90 20.19 -19.96
C GLU A 2 -58.45 18.73 -20.08
N SER A 3 -57.46 18.37 -19.24
CA SER A 3 -57.36 17.02 -18.67
C SER A 3 -56.94 17.11 -17.20
N LEU A 4 -57.69 17.92 -16.45
CA LEU A 4 -57.75 17.86 -14.98
C LEU A 4 -58.53 16.61 -14.56
N LYS A 5 -57.84 15.50 -14.28
CA LYS A 5 -58.23 14.50 -13.27
C LYS A 5 -57.22 13.36 -13.19
N LYS A 6 -56.85 13.02 -11.95
CA LYS A 6 -56.06 11.87 -11.49
C LYS A 6 -54.53 12.04 -11.52
N ILE A 7 -53.99 12.61 -10.44
CA ILE A 7 -52.88 11.95 -9.73
C ILE A 7 -53.21 11.98 -8.23
N ASN A 8 -53.37 10.76 -7.71
CA ASN A 8 -53.83 10.45 -6.37
C ASN A 8 -52.99 11.07 -5.26
N THR A 9 -53.70 11.65 -4.30
CA THR A 9 -53.31 11.79 -2.90
C THR A 9 -52.76 10.48 -2.34
N THR A 10 -51.46 10.44 -2.05
CA THR A 10 -50.89 9.49 -1.08
C THR A 10 -50.06 10.29 -0.07
N PHE A 11 -50.77 10.97 0.83
CA PHE A 11 -50.18 11.38 2.11
C PHE A 11 -49.82 10.12 2.90
N PRO A 12 -48.55 9.89 3.29
CA PRO A 12 -48.24 8.79 4.19
C PRO A 12 -48.89 9.10 5.54
N LYS A 13 -49.83 8.23 5.95
CA LYS A 13 -50.44 8.24 7.28
C LYS A 13 -49.33 8.34 8.33
N LYS A 14 -49.29 9.45 9.07
CA LYS A 14 -48.47 9.60 10.28
C LYS A 14 -48.93 8.57 11.30
N THR A 15 -48.26 7.44 11.36
CA THR A 15 -48.32 6.56 12.52
C THR A 15 -47.68 7.31 13.68
N LYS A 16 -48.51 7.80 14.62
CA LYS A 16 -48.06 8.29 15.93
C LYS A 16 -47.43 7.12 16.67
N LYS A 17 -46.15 6.82 16.42
CA LYS A 17 -45.34 5.96 17.28
C LYS A 17 -45.24 6.68 18.62
N LYS A 18 -45.95 6.17 19.64
CA LYS A 18 -45.69 6.54 21.05
C LYS A 18 -44.20 6.28 21.31
N ILE A 19 -43.43 7.34 21.53
CA ILE A 19 -42.01 7.25 21.85
C ILE A 19 -41.91 6.62 23.23
N LYS A 20 -41.62 5.31 23.31
CA LYS A 20 -41.18 4.68 24.55
C LYS A 20 -39.79 5.23 24.87
N ILE A 21 -39.70 6.22 25.75
CA ILE A 21 -38.43 6.80 26.18
C ILE A 21 -37.76 5.77 27.10
N SER A 22 -36.58 5.27 26.71
CA SER A 22 -35.81 4.34 27.55
C SER A 22 -35.13 5.08 28.70
N LYS A 23 -34.89 4.40 29.84
CA LYS A 23 -34.15 4.97 30.99
C LYS A 23 -32.78 5.54 30.57
N GLU A 24 -32.09 4.90 29.62
CA GLU A 24 -30.81 5.37 29.08
C GLU A 24 -30.94 6.70 28.30
N THR A 25 -32.03 6.86 27.54
CA THR A 25 -32.31 8.10 26.81
C THR A 25 -32.56 9.27 27.77
N VAL A 26 -33.28 9.01 28.88
CA VAL A 26 -33.48 10.02 29.92
C VAL A 26 -32.17 10.39 30.59
N LEU A 27 -31.34 9.41 30.98
CA LEU A 27 -30.06 9.66 31.64
C LEU A 27 -29.12 10.50 30.77
N LYS A 28 -28.98 10.15 29.48
CA LYS A 28 -28.22 10.95 28.52
C LYS A 28 -28.82 12.34 28.32
N GLY A 29 -30.14 12.45 28.32
CA GLY A 29 -30.86 13.71 28.29
C GLY A 29 -30.51 14.61 29.47
N VAL A 30 -30.49 14.08 30.69
CA VAL A 30 -30.11 14.80 31.91
C VAL A 30 -28.67 15.32 31.83
N VAL A 31 -27.73 14.49 31.37
CA VAL A 31 -26.33 14.92 31.17
C VAL A 31 -26.24 16.08 30.18
N ILE A 32 -26.99 16.01 29.07
CA ILE A 32 -27.04 17.08 28.08
C ILE A 32 -27.68 18.35 28.66
N THR A 33 -28.74 18.23 29.47
CA THR A 33 -29.35 19.39 30.14
C THR A 33 -28.38 20.07 31.10
N LEU A 34 -27.62 19.32 31.90
CA LEU A 34 -26.59 19.86 32.80
C LEU A 34 -25.47 20.56 32.01
N LEU A 35 -25.01 19.94 30.93
CA LEU A 35 -24.00 20.55 30.05
C LEU A 35 -24.53 21.82 29.38
N SER A 36 -25.76 21.81 28.87
CA SER A 36 -26.40 22.97 28.26
C SER A 36 -26.67 24.10 29.25
N PHE A 37 -26.97 23.80 30.51
CA PHE A 37 -27.07 24.78 31.58
C PHE A 37 -25.74 25.51 31.77
N LEU A 38 -24.64 24.76 31.88
CA LEU A 38 -23.30 25.32 32.05
C LEU A 38 -22.87 26.16 30.84
N LEU A 39 -23.11 25.68 29.63
CA LEU A 39 -22.80 26.41 28.39
C LEU A 39 -23.70 27.64 28.19
N GLY A 40 -24.96 27.60 28.63
CA GLY A 40 -25.86 28.76 28.60
C GLY A 40 -25.42 29.87 29.55
N ARG A 41 -24.72 29.51 30.64
CA ARG A 41 -24.15 30.46 31.60
C ARG A 41 -22.79 31.01 31.18
N GLY A 42 -22.11 30.34 30.25
CA GLY A 42 -20.78 30.75 29.76
C GLY A 42 -20.83 32.08 29.01
N SER A 43 -20.10 33.07 29.51
CA SER A 43 -19.86 34.36 28.85
C SER A 43 -18.49 34.36 28.17
N PHE A 44 -18.39 35.08 27.06
CA PHE A 44 -17.13 35.46 26.43
C PHE A 44 -16.97 36.98 26.60
N TYR A 45 -15.92 37.40 27.30
CA TYR A 45 -15.68 38.80 27.72
C TYR A 45 -16.87 39.46 28.44
N ASP A 46 -17.71 38.70 29.14
CA ASP A 46 -18.92 39.19 29.84
C ASP A 46 -19.97 39.91 28.97
N VAL A 47 -19.83 39.83 27.63
CA VAL A 47 -20.74 40.48 26.69
C VAL A 47 -21.45 39.48 25.77
N MET A 48 -20.81 38.37 25.39
CA MET A 48 -21.38 37.38 24.46
C MET A 48 -21.68 36.03 25.14
N HIS A 49 -22.77 35.36 24.76
CA HIS A 49 -23.19 34.05 25.26
C HIS A 49 -23.43 33.01 24.13
N PRO A 50 -22.42 32.70 23.31
CA PRO A 50 -22.60 31.90 22.09
C PRO A 50 -22.81 30.39 22.34
N PHE A 51 -22.30 29.85 23.46
CA PHE A 51 -22.17 28.41 23.63
C PHE A 51 -23.50 27.68 23.89
N GLY A 52 -24.45 28.35 24.53
CA GLY A 52 -25.81 27.85 24.73
C GLY A 52 -26.55 27.61 23.40
N PHE A 53 -26.36 28.49 22.42
CA PHE A 53 -26.91 28.33 21.07
C PHE A 53 -26.24 27.20 20.30
N ALA A 54 -24.92 27.09 20.44
CA ALA A 54 -24.13 26.06 19.78
C ALA A 54 -24.63 24.65 20.13
N ILE A 55 -24.82 24.35 21.42
CA ILE A 55 -25.29 23.02 21.86
C ILE A 55 -26.74 22.72 21.43
N ILE A 56 -27.61 23.73 21.36
CA ILE A 56 -28.97 23.57 20.83
C ILE A 56 -28.91 23.09 19.39
N ILE A 57 -28.05 23.64 18.55
CA ILE A 57 -27.92 23.22 17.14
C ILE A 57 -27.31 21.83 17.02
N SER A 58 -26.32 21.51 17.85
CA SER A 58 -25.52 20.28 17.77
C SER A 58 -26.25 18.99 18.16
N CYS A 59 -27.22 19.03 19.08
CA CYS A 59 -27.84 17.81 19.62
C CYS A 59 -28.74 17.06 18.61
N PRO A 60 -28.74 15.71 18.51
CA PRO A 60 -29.66 15.02 17.60
C PRO A 60 -31.07 14.80 18.22
N GLY A 61 -32.14 14.95 17.43
CA GLY A 61 -33.49 14.47 17.79
C GLY A 61 -34.02 14.97 19.13
N ILE A 62 -34.51 14.06 19.99
CA ILE A 62 -35.14 14.39 21.28
C ILE A 62 -34.21 15.11 22.25
N TYR A 63 -32.89 14.90 22.14
CA TYR A 63 -31.88 15.57 22.96
C TYR A 63 -31.82 17.08 22.74
N SER A 64 -32.38 17.59 21.64
CA SER A 64 -32.50 19.02 21.38
C SER A 64 -33.47 19.74 22.30
N LEU A 65 -34.48 19.02 22.81
CA LEU A 65 -35.41 19.57 23.80
C LEU A 65 -34.73 19.68 25.17
N PHE A 66 -33.95 18.65 25.53
CA PHE A 66 -33.14 18.65 26.75
C PHE A 66 -32.08 19.76 26.75
N SER A 67 -31.46 20.03 25.60
CA SER A 67 -30.51 21.14 25.48
C SER A 67 -31.18 22.51 25.51
N LEU A 68 -32.35 22.67 24.88
CA LEU A 68 -33.13 23.91 24.99
C LEU A 68 -33.48 24.21 26.45
N ALA A 69 -34.01 23.23 27.18
CA ALA A 69 -34.35 23.38 28.60
C ALA A 69 -33.13 23.82 29.43
N GLY A 70 -31.99 23.14 29.26
CA GLY A 70 -30.75 23.47 29.98
C GLY A 70 -30.26 24.88 29.65
N THR A 71 -30.15 25.22 28.36
CA THR A 71 -29.70 26.55 27.93
C THR A 71 -30.64 27.65 28.42
N SER A 72 -31.96 27.47 28.35
CA SER A 72 -32.93 28.45 28.85
C SER A 72 -32.79 28.68 30.36
N ILE A 73 -32.61 27.63 31.15
CA ILE A 73 -32.36 27.77 32.59
C ILE A 73 -31.05 28.55 32.81
N GLY A 74 -29.98 28.20 32.10
CA GLY A 74 -28.68 28.89 32.21
C GLY A 74 -28.78 30.39 31.91
N LEU A 75 -29.50 30.75 30.85
CA LEU A 75 -29.71 32.15 30.44
C LEU A 75 -30.52 32.97 31.45
N ILE A 76 -31.55 32.37 32.07
CA ILE A 76 -32.37 33.02 33.11
C ILE A 76 -31.51 33.39 34.33
N PHE A 77 -30.53 32.55 34.68
CA PHE A 77 -29.60 32.83 35.78
C PHE A 77 -28.50 33.84 35.43
N SER A 78 -28.27 34.12 34.15
CA SER A 78 -27.21 35.03 33.68
C SER A 78 -27.70 36.43 33.32
N HIS A 79 -28.96 36.58 32.90
CA HIS A 79 -29.47 37.85 32.35
C HIS A 79 -30.84 38.25 32.90
N THR A 80 -31.08 39.55 32.92
CA THR A 80 -32.38 40.16 33.25
C THR A 80 -32.82 41.14 32.17
N GLY A 81 -34.13 41.39 32.05
CA GLY A 81 -34.69 42.42 31.15
C GLY A 81 -34.63 42.07 29.65
N ILE A 82 -34.39 43.07 28.80
CA ILE A 82 -34.52 42.97 27.33
C ILE A 82 -33.52 41.97 26.70
N TYR A 83 -32.35 41.81 27.32
CA TYR A 83 -31.34 40.85 26.88
C TYR A 83 -31.78 39.40 27.13
N LEU A 84 -32.39 39.11 28.28
CA LEU A 84 -32.96 37.78 28.55
C LEU A 84 -34.01 37.41 27.50
N PHE A 85 -34.90 38.34 27.17
CA PHE A 85 -35.91 38.14 26.14
C PHE A 85 -35.27 37.83 24.78
N ARG A 86 -34.26 38.60 24.37
CA ARG A 86 -33.48 38.34 23.14
C ARG A 86 -32.93 36.92 23.13
N TYR A 87 -32.21 36.52 24.17
CA TYR A 87 -31.54 35.22 24.24
C TYR A 87 -32.53 34.05 24.21
N LEU A 88 -33.68 34.16 24.88
CA LEU A 88 -34.72 33.13 24.86
C LEU A 88 -35.40 33.01 23.48
N VAL A 89 -35.70 34.13 22.83
CA VAL A 89 -36.27 34.12 21.47
C VAL A 89 -35.29 33.48 20.48
N CYS A 90 -34.00 33.79 20.57
CA CYS A 90 -32.95 33.13 19.78
C CYS A 90 -32.88 31.63 20.04
N ALA A 91 -32.89 31.19 21.30
CA ALA A 91 -32.82 29.78 21.64
C ALA A 91 -34.02 28.98 21.09
N ILE A 92 -35.24 29.53 21.21
CA ILE A 92 -36.47 28.91 20.72
C ILE A 92 -36.50 28.87 19.19
N SER A 93 -36.14 29.97 18.51
CA SER A 93 -36.11 30.02 17.05
C SER A 93 -35.09 29.05 16.44
N LEU A 94 -33.90 28.93 17.04
CA LEU A 94 -32.90 27.93 16.63
C LEU A 94 -33.39 26.49 16.82
N TYR A 95 -34.07 26.21 17.93
CA TYR A 95 -34.69 24.90 18.16
C TYR A 95 -35.72 24.56 17.08
N ILE A 96 -36.62 25.49 16.74
CA ILE A 96 -37.67 25.29 15.74
C ILE A 96 -37.07 25.03 14.36
N ILE A 97 -36.15 25.89 13.91
CA ILE A 97 -35.51 25.79 12.59
C ILE A 97 -34.79 24.46 12.46
N LYS A 98 -33.96 24.12 13.44
CA LYS A 98 -33.26 22.85 13.44
C LYS A 98 -34.20 21.67 13.36
N ASN A 99 -35.28 21.62 14.15
CA ASN A 99 -36.17 20.46 14.15
C ASN A 99 -36.97 20.34 12.84
N ARG A 100 -37.28 21.46 12.20
CA ARG A 100 -37.92 21.51 10.87
C ARG A 100 -36.98 21.04 9.76
N PHE A 101 -35.74 21.53 9.72
CA PHE A 101 -34.76 21.14 8.69
C PHE A 101 -34.14 19.76 8.96
N SER A 102 -34.11 19.30 10.22
CA SER A 102 -33.70 17.95 10.59
C SER A 102 -34.67 16.87 10.06
N ALA A 103 -35.93 17.22 9.82
CA ALA A 103 -36.91 16.33 9.20
C ALA A 103 -36.74 16.22 7.67
N ALA A 104 -36.08 17.20 7.04
CA ALA A 104 -35.85 17.26 5.59
C ALA A 104 -34.47 16.73 5.16
N THR A 105 -33.60 16.34 6.10
CA THR A 105 -32.15 16.13 5.91
C THR A 105 -31.75 14.81 5.22
N SER A 106 -32.71 14.06 4.67
CA SER A 106 -32.44 12.75 4.05
C SER A 106 -31.82 12.82 2.65
N ARG A 107 -31.70 13.99 2.00
CA ARG A 107 -31.50 14.04 0.53
C ARG A 107 -30.29 14.81 -0.03
N SER A 108 -29.53 15.62 0.72
CA SER A 108 -28.29 16.23 0.16
C SER A 108 -27.26 16.70 1.20
N ALA A 109 -25.99 16.81 0.78
CA ALA A 109 -24.87 17.26 1.61
C ALA A 109 -24.98 18.74 2.03
N ASN A 110 -25.54 19.59 1.16
CA ASN A 110 -25.66 21.04 1.40
C ASN A 110 -26.67 21.38 2.52
N ILE A 111 -27.68 20.51 2.74
CA ILE A 111 -28.69 20.71 3.79
C ILE A 111 -28.08 20.57 5.21
N ARG A 112 -26.90 19.95 5.34
CA ARG A 112 -26.23 19.80 6.64
C ARG A 112 -25.70 21.11 7.22
N PHE A 113 -25.46 22.12 6.39
CA PHE A 113 -24.92 23.43 6.79
C PHE A 113 -26.00 24.47 7.14
N ILE A 114 -27.27 24.22 6.80
CA ILE A 114 -28.39 25.14 7.06
C ILE A 114 -28.56 25.53 8.55
N PRO A 115 -28.42 24.60 9.52
CA PRO A 115 -28.49 24.95 10.94
C PRO A 115 -27.38 25.90 11.40
N PHE A 116 -26.24 25.92 10.69
CA PHE A 116 -25.10 26.79 11.02
C PHE A 116 -25.30 28.21 10.51
N PHE A 117 -25.73 28.36 9.25
CA PHE A 117 -26.07 29.67 8.69
C PHE A 117 -27.29 30.31 9.36
N SER A 118 -28.26 29.51 9.81
CA SER A 118 -29.39 30.02 10.59
C SER A 118 -28.98 30.55 11.97
N CYS A 119 -27.92 30.01 12.58
CA CYS A 119 -27.35 30.55 13.82
C CYS A 119 -26.82 31.96 13.63
N LEU A 120 -26.02 32.15 12.58
CA LEU A 120 -25.47 33.45 12.21
C LEU A 120 -26.61 34.46 11.97
N PHE A 121 -27.56 34.11 11.10
CA PHE A 121 -28.67 35.00 10.73
C PHE A 121 -29.57 35.38 11.91
N ILE A 122 -29.90 34.43 12.80
CA ILE A 122 -30.76 34.73 13.96
C ILE A 122 -30.03 35.59 14.98
N CYS A 123 -28.74 35.31 15.23
CA CYS A 123 -27.97 36.11 16.17
C CYS A 123 -27.79 37.55 15.66
N THR A 124 -27.49 37.75 14.37
CA THR A 124 -27.36 39.08 13.77
C THR A 124 -28.69 39.84 13.73
N LEU A 125 -29.80 39.18 13.39
CA LEU A 125 -31.13 39.79 13.40
C LEU A 125 -31.54 40.21 14.83
N SER A 126 -31.27 39.35 15.81
CA SER A 126 -31.55 39.64 17.22
C SER A 126 -30.68 40.78 17.77
N ALA A 127 -29.45 40.91 17.28
CA ALA A 127 -28.56 42.02 17.61
C ALA A 127 -29.11 43.35 17.05
N ALA A 128 -29.55 43.36 15.79
CA ALA A 128 -30.21 44.53 15.18
C ALA A 128 -31.46 44.96 15.96
N ALA A 129 -32.30 43.99 16.36
CA ALA A 129 -33.53 44.26 17.10
C ALA A 129 -33.31 44.88 18.49
N VAL A 130 -32.13 44.71 19.10
CA VAL A 130 -31.78 45.34 20.39
C VAL A 130 -31.01 46.65 20.17
N VAL A 131 -30.10 46.71 19.21
CA VAL A 131 -29.22 47.89 19.00
C VAL A 131 -29.98 49.06 18.36
N ILE A 132 -30.92 48.81 17.44
CA ILE A 132 -31.67 49.87 16.75
C ILE A 132 -32.54 50.68 17.73
N PRO A 133 -33.33 50.07 18.63
CA PRO A 133 -34.14 50.82 19.60
C PRO A 133 -33.32 51.47 20.71
N THR A 134 -32.15 50.91 21.06
CA THR A 134 -31.31 51.41 22.16
C THR A 134 -30.24 52.41 21.72
N GLN A 135 -30.17 52.73 20.42
CA GLN A 135 -29.18 53.64 19.79
C GLN A 135 -27.73 53.33 20.21
N SER A 136 -27.40 52.06 20.41
CA SER A 136 -26.20 51.66 21.17
C SER A 136 -24.89 51.63 20.34
N GLY A 137 -24.82 52.35 19.23
CA GLY A 137 -23.64 52.45 18.36
C GLY A 137 -23.32 51.20 17.53
N ILE A 138 -22.49 51.36 16.48
CA ILE A 138 -22.08 50.30 15.54
C ILE A 138 -21.21 49.23 16.23
N GLU A 139 -20.42 49.63 17.23
CA GLU A 139 -19.53 48.73 17.96
C GLU A 139 -20.27 47.57 18.63
N LYS A 140 -21.36 47.85 19.35
CA LYS A 140 -22.18 46.80 19.99
C LYS A 140 -22.86 45.89 18.97
N PHE A 141 -23.24 46.43 17.80
CA PHE A 141 -23.77 45.60 16.71
C PHE A 141 -22.72 44.62 16.16
N LEU A 142 -21.47 45.06 15.99
CA LEU A 142 -20.37 44.20 15.55
C LEU A 142 -20.03 43.10 16.56
N ILE A 143 -19.98 43.44 17.85
CA ILE A 143 -19.75 42.48 18.94
C ILE A 143 -20.88 41.43 18.98
N LEU A 144 -22.14 41.87 18.96
CA LEU A 144 -23.29 40.97 19.04
C LEU A 144 -23.51 40.15 17.76
N SER A 145 -23.02 40.60 16.60
CA SER A 145 -23.02 39.80 15.37
C SER A 145 -21.89 38.77 15.35
N ALA A 146 -20.73 39.09 15.92
CA ALA A 146 -19.62 38.15 16.09
C ALA A 146 -20.00 36.94 16.97
N GLU A 147 -20.93 37.12 17.92
CA GLU A 147 -21.50 36.03 18.73
C GLU A 147 -22.08 34.89 17.87
N GLY A 148 -22.77 35.23 16.77
CA GLY A 148 -23.33 34.25 15.83
C GLY A 148 -22.27 33.43 15.11
N ILE A 149 -21.13 34.03 14.81
CA ILE A 149 -19.98 33.37 14.18
C ILE A 149 -19.38 32.35 15.17
N VAL A 150 -19.13 32.77 16.42
CA VAL A 150 -18.59 31.89 17.46
C VAL A 150 -19.54 30.73 17.75
N ALA A 151 -20.85 31.00 17.85
CA ALA A 151 -21.87 29.96 18.05
C ALA A 151 -21.90 28.96 16.88
N ALA A 152 -21.78 29.42 15.63
CA ALA A 152 -21.74 28.55 14.46
C ALA A 152 -20.50 27.63 14.47
N PHE A 153 -19.30 28.17 14.68
CA PHE A 153 -18.07 27.36 14.72
C PHE A 153 -18.08 26.35 15.86
N THR A 154 -18.47 26.76 17.06
CA THR A 154 -18.49 25.88 18.23
C THR A 154 -19.52 24.75 18.09
N SER A 155 -20.64 25.01 17.41
CA SER A 155 -21.64 23.97 17.14
C SER A 155 -21.12 22.84 16.24
N PHE A 156 -20.09 23.09 15.43
CA PHE A 156 -19.49 22.07 14.56
C PHE A 156 -18.75 21.02 15.39
N PHE A 157 -17.91 21.46 16.32
CA PHE A 157 -17.17 20.59 17.24
C PHE A 157 -18.11 19.82 18.16
N PHE A 158 -19.10 20.51 18.74
CA PHE A 158 -20.11 19.88 19.61
C PHE A 158 -20.96 18.85 18.88
N ARG A 159 -21.34 19.08 17.62
CA ARG A 159 -22.17 18.12 16.86
C ARG A 159 -21.47 16.78 16.71
N ARG A 160 -20.16 16.79 16.45
CA ARG A 160 -19.37 15.56 16.36
C ARG A 160 -19.26 14.84 17.70
N CYS A 161 -18.92 15.57 18.76
CA CYS A 161 -18.79 14.99 20.10
C CYS A 161 -20.12 14.40 20.61
N ILE A 162 -21.21 15.15 20.53
CA ILE A 162 -22.53 14.75 21.05
C ILE A 162 -23.12 13.60 20.22
N SER A 163 -22.95 13.61 18.89
CA SER A 163 -23.39 12.51 18.02
C SER A 163 -22.76 11.17 18.43
N ARG A 164 -21.48 11.17 18.83
CA ARG A 164 -20.80 9.96 19.32
C ARG A 164 -21.25 9.55 20.71
N PHE A 165 -21.41 10.51 21.63
CA PHE A 165 -21.94 10.26 22.97
C PHE A 165 -23.32 9.60 22.93
N VAL A 166 -24.21 10.10 22.08
CA VAL A 166 -25.56 9.54 21.91
C VAL A 166 -25.52 8.12 21.34
N LYS A 167 -24.63 7.85 20.37
CA LYS A 167 -24.48 6.55 19.70
C LYS A 167 -23.67 5.49 20.48
N ASN A 168 -23.19 5.78 21.69
CA ASN A 168 -22.29 4.91 22.48
C ASN A 168 -20.99 4.51 21.74
N ASN A 169 -20.55 5.30 20.76
CA ASN A 169 -19.31 5.06 20.02
C ASN A 169 -18.14 5.79 20.69
N ALA A 170 -17.81 5.39 21.92
CA ALA A 170 -16.74 6.00 22.70
C ALA A 170 -15.32 5.54 22.28
N LYS A 171 -15.19 4.43 21.55
CA LYS A 171 -13.88 3.85 21.20
C LYS A 171 -13.35 4.37 19.86
N ASN A 172 -12.03 4.47 19.74
CA ASN A 172 -11.29 4.84 18.53
C ASN A 172 -11.60 6.26 18.03
N PHE A 173 -10.97 7.27 18.63
CA PHE A 173 -10.96 8.62 18.09
C PHE A 173 -9.97 8.71 16.94
N SER A 174 -10.37 9.28 15.80
CA SER A 174 -9.41 9.75 14.79
C SER A 174 -8.69 11.01 15.26
N GLU A 175 -7.54 11.36 14.65
CA GLU A 175 -6.80 12.57 15.01
C GLU A 175 -7.66 13.83 14.94
N ARG A 176 -8.49 13.98 13.90
CA ARG A 176 -9.42 15.11 13.78
C ARG A 176 -10.46 15.12 14.90
N GLU A 177 -10.97 13.96 15.29
CA GLU A 177 -11.94 13.84 16.38
C GLU A 177 -11.33 14.12 17.75
N THR A 178 -10.04 13.81 17.96
CA THR A 178 -9.35 14.20 19.20
C THR A 178 -9.26 15.72 19.33
N ILE A 179 -8.98 16.43 18.25
CA ILE A 179 -8.95 17.90 18.21
C ILE A 179 -10.35 18.47 18.51
N ASP A 180 -11.40 17.93 17.89
CA ASP A 180 -12.78 18.35 18.13
C ASP A 180 -13.18 18.16 19.61
N PHE A 181 -12.71 17.08 20.25
CA PHE A 181 -12.92 16.82 21.67
C PHE A 181 -12.15 17.82 22.56
N PHE A 182 -10.88 18.11 22.25
CA PHE A 182 -10.08 19.08 23.00
C PHE A 182 -10.65 20.49 22.95
N LEU A 183 -11.09 20.94 21.77
CA LEU A 183 -11.76 22.23 21.61
C LEU A 183 -13.08 22.27 22.38
N SER A 184 -13.87 21.20 22.34
CA SER A 184 -15.11 21.10 23.11
C SER A 184 -14.85 21.15 24.63
N PHE A 185 -13.80 20.48 25.09
CA PHE A 185 -13.39 20.48 26.50
C PHE A 185 -12.90 21.87 26.96
N ALA A 186 -12.14 22.56 26.13
CA ALA A 186 -11.66 23.92 26.40
C ALA A 186 -12.81 24.91 26.56
N ILE A 187 -13.86 24.80 25.73
CA ILE A 187 -15.07 25.63 25.87
C ILE A 187 -15.78 25.36 27.21
N ILE A 188 -15.82 24.11 27.67
CA ILE A 188 -16.38 23.76 28.97
C ILE A 188 -15.56 24.40 30.10
N ILE A 189 -14.23 24.43 29.99
CA ILE A 189 -13.35 25.13 30.94
C ILE A 189 -13.68 26.62 30.99
N ILE A 190 -13.83 27.29 29.84
CA ILE A 190 -14.21 28.71 29.75
C ILE A 190 -15.56 28.96 30.44
N CYS A 191 -16.50 28.02 30.35
CA CYS A 191 -17.80 28.18 31.01
C CYS A 191 -17.73 27.94 32.52
N LEU A 192 -16.82 27.08 32.99
CA LEU A 192 -16.59 26.80 34.41
C LEU A 192 -15.85 27.93 35.12
N SER A 193 -15.04 28.71 34.40
CA SER A 193 -14.20 29.75 35.01
C SER A 193 -15.00 30.95 35.53
N ASN A 194 -16.25 31.11 35.10
CA ASN A 194 -17.22 32.07 35.65
C ASN A 194 -17.63 31.80 37.10
N ILE A 195 -17.22 30.68 37.69
CA ILE A 195 -17.55 30.29 39.06
C ILE A 195 -16.30 30.47 39.93
N LYS A 196 -16.29 31.48 40.81
CA LYS A 196 -15.22 31.69 41.80
C LYS A 196 -15.71 31.26 43.19
N ILE A 197 -14.94 30.40 43.87
CA ILE A 197 -15.23 29.94 45.23
C ILE A 197 -14.10 30.45 46.15
N PHE A 198 -14.42 31.46 46.99
CA PHE A 198 -13.55 32.11 48.00
C PHE A 198 -12.26 32.78 47.47
N SER A 199 -11.47 32.12 46.61
CA SER A 199 -10.34 32.63 45.79
C SER A 199 -9.87 31.58 44.77
N PHE A 200 -10.42 30.36 44.81
CA PHE A 200 -10.07 29.27 43.94
C PHE A 200 -10.97 29.24 42.72
N SER A 201 -10.36 29.09 41.53
CA SER A 201 -11.10 28.82 40.29
C SER A 201 -11.09 27.31 40.02
N PRO A 202 -12.24 26.61 40.14
CA PRO A 202 -12.35 25.19 39.81
C PRO A 202 -11.89 24.89 38.38
N ALA A 203 -12.04 25.84 37.47
CA ALA A 203 -11.62 25.70 36.07
C ALA A 203 -10.10 25.56 35.93
N VAL A 204 -9.30 26.31 36.70
CA VAL A 204 -7.83 26.21 36.68
C VAL A 204 -7.38 24.85 37.19
N PHE A 205 -7.99 24.36 38.28
CA PHE A 205 -7.71 23.04 38.84
C PHE A 205 -8.03 21.90 37.88
N ILE A 206 -9.23 21.92 37.28
CA ILE A 206 -9.63 20.92 36.28
C ILE A 206 -8.67 20.95 35.09
N THR A 207 -8.22 22.14 34.69
CA THR A 207 -7.26 22.30 33.60
C THR A 207 -5.92 21.64 33.95
N ILE A 208 -5.31 21.99 35.09
CA ILE A 208 -4.03 21.41 35.55
C ILE A 208 -4.12 19.89 35.62
N PHE A 209 -5.17 19.36 36.24
CA PHE A 209 -5.38 17.92 36.35
C PHE A 209 -5.55 17.25 34.97
N SER A 210 -6.38 17.84 34.10
CA SER A 210 -6.63 17.29 32.75
C SER A 210 -5.38 17.30 31.88
N VAL A 211 -4.55 18.34 31.97
CA VAL A 211 -3.28 18.45 31.24
C VAL A 211 -2.33 17.36 31.70
N LEU A 212 -2.10 17.23 33.01
CA LEU A 212 -1.26 16.18 33.58
C LEU A 212 -1.77 14.76 33.19
N PHE A 213 -3.09 14.57 33.21
CA PHE A 213 -3.72 13.31 32.83
C PHE A 213 -3.49 12.97 31.34
N ILE A 214 -3.65 13.95 30.45
CA ILE A 214 -3.48 13.76 29.01
C ILE A 214 -2.01 13.61 28.62
N SER A 215 -1.10 14.33 29.27
CA SER A 215 0.35 14.20 29.09
C SER A 215 0.88 12.79 29.36
N TYR A 216 0.23 12.03 30.24
CA TYR A 216 0.59 10.63 30.50
C TYR A 216 -0.02 9.62 29.51
N ILE A 217 -1.19 9.91 28.93
CA ILE A 217 -1.94 8.94 28.11
C ILE A 217 -1.61 9.02 26.62
N LEU A 218 -1.48 10.24 26.10
CA LEU A 218 -1.33 10.52 24.67
C LEU A 218 0.12 10.74 24.26
N SER A 219 0.38 10.80 22.95
CA SER A 219 1.70 11.14 22.42
C SER A 219 2.11 12.56 22.82
N SER A 220 3.42 12.84 22.79
CA SER A 220 3.97 14.19 23.06
C SER A 220 3.34 15.28 22.18
N THR A 221 3.03 14.97 20.92
CA THR A 221 2.41 15.90 19.96
C THR A 221 0.95 16.23 20.32
N GLN A 222 0.12 15.21 20.59
CA GLN A 222 -1.29 15.40 20.90
C GLN A 222 -1.49 16.04 22.27
N SER A 223 -0.68 15.66 23.25
CA SER A 223 -0.69 16.28 24.58
C SER A 223 -0.23 17.73 24.53
N GLY A 224 0.82 18.07 23.77
CA GLY A 224 1.24 19.46 23.57
C GLY A 224 0.12 20.33 22.97
N LEU A 225 -0.58 19.83 21.96
CA LEU A 225 -1.73 20.54 21.38
C LEU A 225 -2.86 20.75 22.41
N PHE A 226 -3.16 19.75 23.23
CA PHE A 226 -4.13 19.89 24.33
C PHE A 226 -3.71 20.95 25.35
N CYS A 227 -2.42 20.98 25.72
CA CYS A 227 -1.86 21.97 26.65
C CYS A 227 -2.06 23.39 26.11
N CYS A 228 -1.73 23.62 24.83
CA CYS A 228 -1.90 24.92 24.19
C CYS A 228 -3.37 25.36 24.14
N ILE A 229 -4.28 24.47 23.75
CA ILE A 229 -5.71 24.78 23.66
C ILE A 229 -6.28 25.13 25.04
N CYS A 230 -5.98 24.34 26.08
CA CYS A 230 -6.51 24.59 27.42
C CYS A 230 -5.84 25.79 28.09
N GLY A 231 -4.53 25.99 27.90
CA GLY A 231 -3.82 27.17 28.38
C GLY A 231 -4.36 28.46 27.77
N ALA A 232 -4.59 28.49 26.45
CA ALA A 232 -5.21 29.63 25.78
C ALA A 232 -6.64 29.90 26.30
N ALA A 233 -7.43 28.85 26.54
CA ALA A 233 -8.77 28.98 27.09
C ALA A 233 -8.80 29.65 28.48
N VAL A 234 -7.86 29.30 29.36
CA VAL A 234 -7.70 29.94 30.67
C VAL A 234 -7.24 31.40 30.53
N ALA A 235 -6.31 31.67 29.60
CA ALA A 235 -5.80 33.01 29.33
C ALA A 235 -6.93 33.98 28.93
N THR A 236 -7.77 33.58 27.98
CA THR A 236 -8.86 34.41 27.44
C THR A 236 -9.87 34.83 28.51
N PHE A 237 -10.10 33.99 29.52
CA PHE A 237 -11.08 34.27 30.56
C PHE A 237 -10.53 35.12 31.71
N SER A 238 -9.27 34.95 32.06
CA SER A 238 -8.68 35.58 33.24
C SER A 238 -8.56 37.11 33.19
N GLY A 239 -8.85 37.74 32.04
CA GLY A 239 -8.57 39.15 31.80
C GLY A 239 -7.07 39.48 31.89
N GLY A 240 -6.20 38.46 31.76
CA GLY A 240 -4.75 38.58 31.95
C GLY A 240 -4.25 38.34 33.38
N ASN A 241 -5.14 38.11 34.36
CA ASN A 241 -4.74 37.95 35.77
C ASN A 241 -4.13 36.57 36.09
N TYR A 242 -4.31 35.56 35.23
CA TYR A 242 -3.69 34.25 35.42
C TYR A 242 -2.65 33.99 34.34
N ASN A 243 -1.42 33.70 34.78
CA ASN A 243 -0.34 33.30 33.88
C ASN A 243 -0.67 31.92 33.29
N PHE A 244 -0.92 31.86 31.98
CA PHE A 244 -1.18 30.61 31.27
C PHE A 244 0.10 29.82 30.95
N PHE A 245 1.24 30.52 30.96
CA PHE A 245 2.55 29.95 30.63
C PHE A 245 2.95 28.76 31.50
N PRO A 246 2.79 28.78 32.85
CA PRO A 246 3.06 27.63 33.70
C PRO A 246 2.31 26.36 33.28
N ILE A 247 1.04 26.46 32.87
CA ILE A 247 0.23 25.30 32.48
C ILE A 247 0.75 24.70 31.16
N ILE A 248 1.04 25.53 30.16
CA ILE A 248 1.51 25.06 28.85
C ILE A 248 2.90 24.45 28.98
N PHE A 249 3.82 25.16 29.64
CA PHE A 249 5.21 24.72 29.77
C PHE A 249 5.31 23.42 30.56
N SER A 250 4.65 23.34 31.72
CA SER A 250 4.68 22.13 32.56
C SER A 250 4.03 20.93 31.91
N GLY A 251 2.94 21.13 31.15
CA GLY A 251 2.29 20.07 30.38
C GLY A 251 3.20 19.47 29.31
N ILE A 252 3.91 20.30 28.55
CA ILE A 252 4.85 19.85 27.51
C ILE A 252 6.04 19.11 28.13
N VAL A 253 6.63 19.67 29.19
CA VAL A 253 7.75 19.02 29.90
C VAL A 253 7.29 17.67 30.47
N SER A 254 6.12 17.61 31.10
CA SER A 254 5.56 16.36 31.63
C SER A 254 5.29 15.32 30.54
N SER A 255 4.88 15.72 29.34
CA SER A 255 4.68 14.81 28.22
C SER A 255 5.98 14.19 27.74
N PHE A 256 7.08 14.96 27.74
CA PHE A 256 8.40 14.45 27.37
C PHE A 256 8.88 13.36 28.33
N PHE A 257 8.56 13.49 29.63
CA PHE A 257 8.91 12.51 30.67
C PHE A 257 7.92 11.35 30.81
N SER A 258 6.88 11.27 29.98
CA SER A 258 5.93 10.14 29.97
C SER A 258 6.54 8.73 29.80
N PRO A 259 7.67 8.53 29.09
CA PRO A 259 8.32 7.21 29.02
C PRO A 259 8.85 6.70 30.37
N PHE A 260 9.18 7.60 31.30
CA PHE A 260 9.65 7.26 32.65
C PHE A 260 8.50 6.91 33.61
N GLY A 261 7.28 6.79 33.09
CA GLY A 261 6.10 6.41 33.84
C GLY A 261 5.48 7.56 34.63
N LYS A 262 4.55 7.19 35.51
CA LYS A 262 3.66 8.12 36.22
C LYS A 262 4.42 9.10 37.13
N LEU A 263 5.44 8.60 37.82
CA LEU A 263 6.28 9.40 38.70
C LEU A 263 7.10 10.44 37.92
N GLY A 264 7.61 10.06 36.74
CA GLY A 264 8.31 10.97 35.84
C GLY A 264 7.45 12.17 35.43
N CYS A 265 6.21 11.94 34.99
CA CYS A 265 5.26 13.01 34.70
C CYS A 265 4.96 13.89 35.92
N ALA A 266 4.69 13.29 37.07
CA ALA A 266 4.32 14.02 38.28
C ALA A 266 5.43 14.97 38.76
N VAL A 267 6.67 14.47 38.86
CA VAL A 267 7.82 15.25 39.34
C VAL A 267 8.18 16.36 38.35
N SER A 268 8.22 16.03 37.06
CA SER A 268 8.56 17.01 36.01
C SER A 268 7.50 18.11 35.90
N PHE A 269 6.21 17.79 36.01
CA PHE A 269 5.13 18.78 36.02
C PHE A 269 5.22 19.71 37.24
N LEU A 270 5.39 19.16 38.44
CA LEU A 270 5.50 19.96 39.68
C LEU A 270 6.68 20.93 39.60
N PHE A 271 7.87 20.43 39.24
CA PHE A 271 9.09 21.25 39.19
C PHE A 271 9.01 22.34 38.13
N SER A 272 8.58 22.00 36.91
CA SER A 272 8.45 22.96 35.82
C SER A 272 7.35 23.99 36.08
N TYR A 273 6.25 23.62 36.75
CA TYR A 273 5.19 24.56 37.13
C TYR A 273 5.69 25.54 38.20
N CYS A 274 6.33 25.05 39.27
CA CYS A 274 6.91 25.89 40.32
C CYS A 274 7.96 26.87 39.75
N ALA A 275 8.87 26.38 38.90
CA ALA A 275 9.85 27.24 38.23
C ALA A 275 9.15 28.32 37.39
N SER A 276 8.14 27.95 36.60
CA SER A 276 7.43 28.89 35.72
C SER A 276 6.66 29.96 36.50
N VAL A 277 6.03 29.60 37.62
CA VAL A 277 5.33 30.55 38.49
C VAL A 277 6.31 31.57 39.08
N LEU A 278 7.47 31.12 39.57
CA LEU A 278 8.52 31.99 40.11
C LEU A 278 9.06 32.99 39.08
N PHE A 279 9.27 32.55 37.83
CA PHE A 279 9.70 33.45 36.74
C PHE A 279 8.61 34.43 36.30
N SER A 280 7.34 34.04 36.43
CA SER A 280 6.21 34.83 35.94
C SER A 280 5.72 35.93 36.89
N GLY A 281 6.21 35.96 38.13
CA GLY A 281 5.90 37.04 39.10
C GLY A 281 4.44 37.14 39.51
N SER A 282 3.71 36.01 39.62
CA SER A 282 2.29 36.01 39.99
C SER A 282 2.05 36.54 41.41
N GLU A 283 0.98 37.29 41.66
CA GLU A 283 0.65 37.81 43.01
C GLU A 283 0.20 36.71 44.00
N ASN A 284 -0.24 35.54 43.50
CA ASN A 284 -0.84 34.45 44.30
C ASN A 284 -0.04 33.13 44.29
N ILE A 285 1.30 33.21 44.36
CA ILE A 285 2.22 32.07 44.25
C ILE A 285 1.83 30.88 45.17
N LEU A 286 1.48 31.16 46.43
CA LEU A 286 1.15 30.13 47.41
C LEU A 286 -0.09 29.31 47.00
N ILE A 287 -1.12 29.96 46.47
CA ILE A 287 -2.36 29.28 46.05
C ILE A 287 -2.10 28.42 44.82
N ASP A 288 -1.32 28.92 43.86
CA ASP A 288 -0.97 28.18 42.64
C ASP A 288 -0.15 26.93 42.95
N ILE A 289 0.86 27.02 43.83
CA ILE A 289 1.67 25.88 44.26
C ILE A 289 0.83 24.83 44.99
N ILE A 290 -0.06 25.26 45.90
CA ILE A 290 -0.96 24.34 46.61
C ILE A 290 -1.88 23.63 45.61
N SER A 291 -2.45 24.36 44.64
CA SER A 291 -3.36 23.79 43.64
C SER A 291 -2.70 22.69 42.81
N VAL A 292 -1.46 22.88 42.39
CA VAL A 292 -0.71 21.92 41.59
C VAL A 292 -0.31 20.72 42.42
N SER A 293 0.12 20.96 43.66
CA SER A 293 0.49 19.89 44.59
C SER A 293 -0.68 18.94 44.84
N VAL A 294 -1.89 19.48 45.04
CA VAL A 294 -3.12 18.69 45.19
C VAL A 294 -3.45 17.93 43.90
N CYS A 295 -3.36 18.56 42.72
CA CYS A 295 -3.56 17.88 41.43
C CYS A 295 -2.59 16.71 41.22
N VAL A 296 -1.31 16.91 41.51
CA VAL A 296 -0.27 15.88 41.38
C VAL A 296 -0.51 14.73 42.36
N LEU A 297 -0.91 15.03 43.60
CA LEU A 297 -1.26 14.01 44.59
C LEU A 297 -2.44 13.16 44.13
N ILE A 298 -3.52 13.80 43.66
CA ILE A 298 -4.71 13.10 43.13
C ILE A 298 -4.32 12.25 41.92
N PHE A 299 -3.51 12.80 41.01
CA PHE A 299 -2.99 12.05 39.88
C PHE A 299 -2.24 10.81 40.36
N LEU A 300 -1.34 10.91 41.34
CA LEU A 300 -0.58 9.79 41.91
C LEU A 300 -1.45 8.73 42.62
N LEU A 301 -2.56 9.11 43.25
CA LEU A 301 -3.46 8.18 43.94
C LEU A 301 -4.28 7.30 42.98
N ILE A 302 -4.50 7.72 41.73
CA ILE A 302 -5.32 6.96 40.77
C ILE A 302 -4.59 5.67 40.31
N PRO A 303 -5.21 4.46 40.38
CA PRO A 303 -4.53 3.22 40.00
C PRO A 303 -4.20 3.13 38.50
N GLU A 304 -3.06 2.52 38.11
CA GLU A 304 -2.68 2.36 36.69
C GLU A 304 -3.74 1.66 35.81
N LYS A 305 -4.56 0.80 36.40
CA LYS A 305 -5.63 0.08 35.70
C LYS A 305 -6.66 1.03 35.07
N THR A 306 -6.92 2.18 35.68
CA THR A 306 -7.85 3.18 35.11
C THR A 306 -7.23 3.86 33.90
N TYR A 307 -5.96 4.27 34.00
CA TYR A 307 -5.21 4.85 32.88
C TYR A 307 -5.15 3.91 31.68
N LYS A 308 -4.89 2.61 31.91
CA LYS A 308 -4.87 1.62 30.81
C LYS A 308 -6.25 1.50 30.14
N LYS A 309 -7.34 1.45 30.91
CA LYS A 309 -8.71 1.44 30.37
C LYS A 309 -9.04 2.70 29.57
N LEU A 310 -8.69 3.88 30.07
CA LEU A 310 -8.92 5.16 29.38
C LEU A 310 -8.01 5.33 28.16
N SER A 311 -6.76 4.91 28.24
CA SER A 311 -5.83 4.92 27.10
C SER A 311 -6.32 4.04 25.96
N ALA A 312 -7.00 2.92 26.25
CA ALA A 312 -7.58 2.06 25.21
C ALA A 312 -8.78 2.70 24.50
N VAL A 313 -9.38 3.74 25.07
CA VAL A 313 -10.48 4.51 24.47
C VAL A 313 -9.93 5.62 23.57
N LEU A 314 -8.85 6.28 24.02
CA LEU A 314 -8.25 7.44 23.37
C LEU A 314 -7.12 7.10 22.37
N LYS A 315 -6.36 6.03 22.60
CA LYS A 315 -5.30 5.61 21.66
C LYS A 315 -5.96 5.09 20.39
N THR A 316 -5.66 5.76 19.30
CA THR A 316 -5.80 5.21 17.94
C THR A 316 -5.12 3.84 17.93
N ASN A 317 -5.78 2.83 17.35
CA ASN A 317 -5.15 1.51 17.17
C ASN A 317 -3.93 1.65 16.22
N THR A 318 -2.77 2.00 16.79
CA THR A 318 -1.46 2.10 16.15
C THR A 318 -0.92 0.74 15.72
N VAL A 319 -1.59 -0.36 16.05
CA VAL A 319 -1.19 -1.70 15.59
C VAL A 319 -1.34 -1.83 14.07
N VAL A 320 -2.18 -1.01 13.44
CA VAL A 320 -2.34 -0.97 11.97
C VAL A 320 -1.14 -0.29 11.28
N THR A 321 -0.41 0.60 11.97
CA THR A 321 0.81 1.20 11.41
C THR A 321 2.01 0.27 11.54
N VAL A 322 2.22 -0.45 12.66
CA VAL A 322 3.44 -1.26 12.86
C VAL A 322 3.62 -2.38 11.81
N GLU A 323 2.55 -3.08 11.41
CA GLU A 323 2.65 -4.19 10.43
C GLU A 323 2.89 -3.67 9.00
N ASN A 324 2.32 -2.50 8.65
CA ASN A 324 2.58 -1.82 7.40
C ASN A 324 3.97 -1.17 7.38
N THR A 325 4.44 -0.63 8.52
CA THR A 325 5.79 -0.06 8.67
C THR A 325 6.84 -1.15 8.51
N TYR A 326 6.69 -2.32 9.14
CA TYR A 326 7.66 -3.41 8.97
C TYR A 326 7.73 -3.93 7.53
N ARG A 327 6.58 -4.11 6.86
CA ARG A 327 6.54 -4.48 5.44
C ARG A 327 7.19 -3.42 4.55
N HIS A 328 6.91 -2.15 4.83
CA HIS A 328 7.51 -1.03 4.11
C HIS A 328 9.03 -0.97 4.34
N ASP A 329 9.52 -1.21 5.56
CA ASP A 329 10.94 -1.24 5.89
C ASP A 329 11.66 -2.39 5.17
N VAL A 330 11.06 -3.59 5.16
CA VAL A 330 11.60 -4.74 4.43
C VAL A 330 11.59 -4.48 2.92
N SER A 331 10.49 -3.96 2.37
CA SER A 331 10.38 -3.55 0.97
C SER A 331 11.46 -2.51 0.60
N GLN A 332 11.62 -1.47 1.41
CA GLN A 332 12.60 -0.42 1.19
C GLN A 332 14.03 -0.95 1.26
N LYS A 333 14.35 -1.84 2.22
CA LYS A 333 15.65 -2.51 2.28
C LYS A 333 15.91 -3.34 1.04
N LEU A 334 14.96 -4.15 0.58
CA LEU A 334 15.09 -4.94 -0.65
C LEU A 334 15.31 -4.04 -1.89
N SER A 335 14.56 -2.94 -2.00
CA SER A 335 14.74 -1.95 -3.07
C SER A 335 16.12 -1.31 -3.07
N LEU A 336 16.63 -0.95 -1.87
CA LEU A 336 17.94 -0.36 -1.72
C LEU A 336 19.06 -1.36 -2.06
N THR A 337 18.92 -2.61 -1.64
CA THR A 337 19.84 -3.69 -2.03
C THR A 337 19.83 -3.90 -3.54
N ALA A 338 18.66 -3.93 -4.19
CA ALA A 338 18.55 -4.03 -5.65
C ALA A 338 19.31 -2.91 -6.37
N LYS A 339 19.08 -1.65 -5.95
CA LYS A 339 19.79 -0.48 -6.50
C LYS A 339 21.30 -0.54 -6.28
N THR A 340 21.74 -1.09 -5.15
CA THR A 340 23.16 -1.26 -4.84
C THR A 340 23.80 -2.28 -5.79
N VAL A 341 23.15 -3.42 -6.01
CA VAL A 341 23.61 -4.42 -6.99
C VAL A 341 23.66 -3.84 -8.40
N ASP A 342 22.63 -3.09 -8.81
CA ASP A 342 22.61 -2.38 -10.09
C ASP A 342 23.78 -1.39 -10.26
N SER A 343 24.13 -0.68 -9.18
CA SER A 343 25.25 0.27 -9.18
C SER A 343 26.60 -0.43 -9.28
N ILE A 344 26.74 -1.62 -8.70
CA ILE A 344 27.93 -2.46 -8.86
C ILE A 344 28.05 -2.92 -10.32
N CYS A 345 26.96 -3.35 -10.96
CA CYS A 345 26.95 -3.72 -12.38
C CYS A 345 27.42 -2.57 -13.28
N SER A 346 26.90 -1.36 -13.08
CA SER A 346 27.27 -0.20 -13.90
C SER A 346 28.71 0.26 -13.64
N GLY A 347 29.16 0.20 -12.38
CA GLY A 347 30.55 0.47 -12.00
C GLY A 347 31.53 -0.51 -12.68
N MET A 348 31.21 -1.79 -12.70
CA MET A 348 32.04 -2.82 -13.34
C MET A 348 32.17 -2.61 -14.85
N ASN A 349 31.06 -2.30 -15.53
CA ASN A 349 31.09 -2.03 -16.97
C ASN A 349 31.93 -0.77 -17.30
N ASN A 350 31.80 0.30 -16.51
CA ASN A 350 32.57 1.54 -16.68
C ASN A 350 34.08 1.33 -16.42
N VAL A 351 34.44 0.54 -15.41
CA VAL A 351 35.84 0.16 -15.17
C VAL A 351 36.39 -0.66 -16.33
N SER A 352 35.61 -1.59 -16.89
CA SER A 352 36.02 -2.37 -18.08
C SER A 352 36.31 -1.46 -19.28
N GLU A 353 35.43 -0.48 -19.56
CA GLU A 353 35.66 0.49 -20.64
C GLU A 353 36.91 1.35 -20.43
N LYS A 354 37.23 1.70 -19.19
CA LYS A 354 38.45 2.48 -18.89
C LYS A 354 39.72 1.63 -19.01
N LEU A 355 39.70 0.36 -18.61
CA LEU A 355 40.83 -0.55 -18.74
C LEU A 355 41.21 -0.81 -20.20
N LYS A 356 40.23 -0.95 -21.10
CA LYS A 356 40.48 -1.08 -22.55
C LYS A 356 41.35 0.04 -23.11
N LYS A 357 41.20 1.26 -22.59
CA LYS A 357 41.98 2.42 -23.05
C LYS A 357 43.44 2.41 -22.58
N ILE A 358 43.77 1.62 -21.57
CA ILE A 358 45.08 1.59 -20.92
C ILE A 358 45.95 0.44 -21.45
N ASP A 359 45.36 -0.70 -21.82
CA ASP A 359 46.08 -1.96 -22.06
C ASP A 359 46.43 -2.28 -23.54
N HIS A 360 46.27 -1.32 -24.46
CA HIS A 360 46.61 -1.56 -25.86
C HIS A 360 48.13 -1.66 -26.07
N ILE A 361 48.65 -2.88 -26.23
CA ILE A 361 50.00 -3.14 -26.76
C ILE A 361 50.02 -2.60 -28.20
N HIS A 362 50.70 -1.48 -28.42
CA HIS A 362 50.83 -0.92 -29.75
C HIS A 362 51.84 -1.72 -30.59
N ASP A 363 51.54 -1.90 -31.87
CA ASP A 363 52.45 -2.56 -32.84
C ASP A 363 53.84 -1.87 -32.85
N ARG A 364 53.87 -0.57 -32.56
CA ARG A 364 55.11 0.21 -32.39
C ARG A 364 56.00 -0.30 -31.25
N ASP A 365 55.43 -0.69 -30.12
CA ASP A 365 56.20 -1.22 -28.99
C ASP A 365 56.82 -2.57 -29.33
N ILE A 366 56.09 -3.38 -30.12
CA ILE A 366 56.57 -4.66 -30.63
C ILE A 366 57.72 -4.42 -31.62
N PHE A 367 57.60 -3.44 -32.51
CA PHE A 367 58.65 -3.09 -33.47
C PHE A 367 59.90 -2.56 -32.76
N CYS A 368 59.75 -1.70 -31.76
CA CYS A 368 60.86 -1.20 -30.95
C CYS A 368 61.58 -2.33 -30.19
N ARG A 369 60.84 -3.24 -29.53
CA ARG A 369 61.44 -4.41 -28.86
C ARG A 369 62.12 -5.36 -29.84
N THR A 370 61.54 -5.55 -31.01
CA THR A 370 62.14 -6.38 -32.07
C THR A 370 63.43 -5.76 -32.58
N ARG A 371 63.46 -4.44 -32.77
CA ARG A 371 64.67 -3.68 -33.11
C ARG A 371 65.74 -3.84 -32.04
N GLN A 372 65.40 -3.62 -30.77
CA GLN A 372 66.34 -3.76 -29.65
C GLN A 372 66.97 -5.16 -29.58
N ASN A 373 66.16 -6.20 -29.80
CA ASN A 373 66.63 -7.59 -29.67
C ASN A 373 67.42 -8.11 -30.88
N VAL A 374 67.31 -7.48 -32.07
CA VAL A 374 67.87 -8.03 -33.32
C VAL A 374 68.68 -7.01 -34.11
N CYS A 375 68.15 -5.80 -34.27
CA CYS A 375 68.74 -4.77 -35.12
C CYS A 375 69.80 -3.93 -34.41
N ASP A 376 69.74 -3.78 -33.08
CA ASP A 376 70.72 -2.95 -32.37
C ASP A 376 72.13 -3.50 -32.49
N ASP A 377 72.29 -4.82 -32.42
CA ASP A 377 73.55 -5.55 -32.64
C ASP A 377 73.81 -5.92 -34.12
N CYS A 378 73.27 -5.16 -35.09
CA CYS A 378 73.42 -5.43 -36.53
C CYS A 378 74.28 -4.37 -37.20
N GLU A 379 75.23 -4.79 -38.05
CA GLU A 379 76.12 -3.90 -38.80
C GLU A 379 75.37 -2.90 -39.70
N ASN A 380 74.19 -3.28 -40.21
CA ASN A 380 73.35 -2.44 -41.05
C ASN A 380 72.35 -1.55 -40.28
N ASN A 381 72.43 -1.47 -38.95
CA ASN A 381 71.49 -0.68 -38.13
C ASN A 381 71.41 0.78 -38.57
N GLU A 382 72.56 1.44 -38.75
CA GLU A 382 72.62 2.85 -39.13
C GLU A 382 71.97 3.12 -40.50
N LYS A 383 72.23 2.24 -41.47
CA LYS A 383 71.62 2.31 -42.80
C LYS A 383 70.10 2.09 -42.75
N CYS A 384 69.64 1.05 -42.06
CA CYS A 384 68.22 0.69 -42.01
C CYS A 384 67.37 1.69 -41.21
N TRP A 385 67.87 2.19 -40.07
CA TRP A 385 67.07 2.99 -39.14
C TRP A 385 67.37 4.50 -39.15
N LYS A 386 68.54 4.96 -39.64
CA LYS A 386 68.81 6.40 -39.84
C LYS A 386 68.58 6.84 -41.29
N HIS A 387 69.15 6.15 -42.26
CA HIS A 387 69.07 6.54 -43.67
C HIS A 387 67.81 6.04 -44.40
N SER A 388 67.31 4.86 -44.04
CA SER A 388 66.17 4.21 -44.72
C SER A 388 65.00 3.91 -43.77
N PHE A 389 64.76 4.77 -42.79
CA PHE A 389 63.76 4.57 -41.74
C PHE A 389 62.36 4.23 -42.27
N GLN A 390 61.82 5.03 -43.20
CA GLN A 390 60.47 4.82 -43.72
C GLN A 390 60.33 3.50 -44.49
N TYR A 391 61.38 3.10 -45.22
CA TYR A 391 61.41 1.83 -45.94
C TYR A 391 61.40 0.64 -44.97
N THR A 392 62.19 0.72 -43.90
CA THR A 392 62.27 -0.30 -42.84
C THR A 392 60.96 -0.40 -42.07
N LEU A 393 60.38 0.71 -41.64
CA LEU A 393 59.11 0.73 -40.91
C LEU A 393 57.97 0.12 -41.74
N ARG A 394 57.88 0.47 -43.03
CA ARG A 394 56.91 -0.12 -43.97
C ARG A 394 57.11 -1.64 -44.11
N GLY A 395 58.35 -2.12 -44.04
CA GLY A 395 58.67 -3.54 -44.02
C GLY A 395 58.08 -4.26 -42.80
N PHE A 396 58.26 -3.69 -41.60
CA PHE A 396 57.67 -4.23 -40.36
C PHE A 396 56.14 -4.20 -40.40
N GLU A 397 55.53 -3.12 -40.89
CA GLU A 397 54.07 -2.99 -41.01
C GLU A 397 53.46 -4.00 -41.99
N GLU A 398 54.07 -4.19 -43.17
CA GLU A 398 53.63 -5.18 -44.14
C GLU A 398 53.77 -6.61 -43.61
N MET A 399 54.87 -6.92 -42.90
CA MET A 399 55.04 -8.21 -42.24
C MET A 399 53.99 -8.47 -41.15
N ALA A 400 53.64 -7.45 -40.36
CA ALA A 400 52.58 -7.54 -39.36
C ALA A 400 51.20 -7.74 -40.00
N LYS A 401 50.87 -7.00 -41.08
CA LYS A 401 49.62 -7.15 -41.84
C LYS A 401 49.49 -8.54 -42.48
N ASN A 402 50.56 -9.06 -43.07
CA ASN A 402 50.56 -10.38 -43.69
C ASN A 402 50.29 -11.50 -42.67
N GLN A 403 50.80 -11.34 -41.44
CA GLN A 403 50.52 -12.25 -40.33
C GLN A 403 49.05 -12.19 -39.90
N GLN A 404 48.46 -11.00 -39.76
CA GLN A 404 47.04 -10.83 -39.43
C GLN A 404 46.11 -11.47 -40.48
N ALA A 405 46.48 -11.36 -41.77
CA ALA A 405 45.71 -11.94 -42.87
C ALA A 405 45.86 -13.47 -43.02
N ARG A 406 46.60 -14.15 -42.12
CA ARG A 406 46.95 -15.58 -42.20
C ARG A 406 47.51 -16.00 -43.58
N LYS A 407 48.16 -15.08 -44.29
CA LYS A 407 48.79 -15.37 -45.58
C LYS A 407 50.15 -16.02 -45.36
N THR A 408 50.62 -16.81 -46.34
CA THR A 408 52.01 -17.24 -46.35
C THR A 408 52.91 -16.01 -46.33
N LEU A 409 53.90 -16.04 -45.44
CA LEU A 409 54.61 -14.88 -44.87
C LEU A 409 55.47 -14.04 -45.83
N ASP A 410 55.30 -14.26 -47.12
CA ASP A 410 56.06 -13.65 -48.20
C ASP A 410 55.13 -13.35 -49.40
N SER A 411 53.81 -13.26 -49.19
CA SER A 411 52.84 -13.12 -50.29
C SER A 411 52.96 -11.78 -51.04
N THR A 412 53.45 -10.74 -50.37
CA THR A 412 53.67 -9.42 -50.98
C THR A 412 55.09 -9.30 -51.51
N VAL A 413 55.23 -8.85 -52.76
CA VAL A 413 56.53 -8.58 -53.42
C VAL A 413 57.43 -7.70 -52.56
N PHE A 414 56.84 -6.71 -51.87
CA PHE A 414 57.57 -5.78 -51.01
C PHE A 414 58.22 -6.43 -49.78
N ALA A 415 57.50 -7.28 -49.03
CA ALA A 415 58.06 -7.98 -47.87
C ALA A 415 59.21 -8.93 -48.25
N LYS A 416 59.09 -9.61 -49.40
CA LYS A 416 60.17 -10.43 -49.96
C LYS A 416 61.42 -9.60 -50.28
N GLN A 417 61.24 -8.47 -50.96
CA GLN A 417 62.32 -7.57 -51.34
C GLN A 417 62.99 -6.90 -50.12
N PHE A 418 62.20 -6.57 -49.09
CA PHE A 418 62.72 -6.05 -47.82
C PHE A 418 63.55 -7.11 -47.07
N LEU A 419 63.03 -8.34 -46.94
CA LEU A 419 63.72 -9.42 -46.24
C LEU A 419 64.99 -9.90 -46.96
N SER A 420 65.03 -9.86 -48.30
CA SER A 420 66.24 -10.20 -49.06
C SER A 420 67.38 -9.20 -48.87
N GLY A 421 67.06 -7.97 -48.43
CA GLY A 421 68.06 -6.96 -48.04
C GLY A 421 68.54 -7.07 -46.59
N CYS A 422 68.03 -8.01 -45.80
CA CYS A 422 68.32 -8.14 -44.36
C CYS A 422 69.39 -9.20 -44.08
N LEU A 423 70.47 -8.83 -43.36
CA LEU A 423 71.53 -9.78 -42.93
C LEU A 423 71.05 -10.80 -41.88
N LYS A 424 70.13 -10.39 -40.99
CA LYS A 424 69.60 -11.22 -39.88
C LYS A 424 68.15 -11.67 -40.13
N GLN A 425 67.87 -12.14 -41.34
CA GLN A 425 66.50 -12.45 -41.80
C GLN A 425 65.73 -13.41 -40.87
N LYS A 426 66.36 -14.52 -40.43
CA LYS A 426 65.71 -15.55 -39.60
C LYS A 426 65.40 -15.05 -38.18
N GLU A 427 66.33 -14.32 -37.57
CA GLU A 427 66.20 -13.77 -36.22
C GLU A 427 65.16 -12.66 -36.15
N LEU A 428 65.17 -11.75 -37.13
CA LEU A 428 64.20 -10.66 -37.25
C LEU A 428 62.78 -11.20 -37.36
N ARG A 429 62.60 -12.19 -38.25
CA ARG A 429 61.33 -12.88 -38.48
C ARG A 429 60.83 -13.57 -37.21
N SER A 430 61.69 -14.34 -36.54
CA SER A 430 61.33 -15.07 -35.32
C SER A 430 60.96 -14.14 -34.16
N SER A 431 61.75 -13.09 -33.93
CA SER A 431 61.52 -12.11 -32.85
C SER A 431 60.22 -11.32 -33.05
N LEU A 432 59.99 -10.81 -34.27
CA LEU A 432 58.78 -10.09 -34.62
C LEU A 432 57.54 -10.97 -34.44
N PHE A 433 57.56 -12.22 -34.92
CA PHE A 433 56.43 -13.13 -34.78
C PHE A 433 56.17 -13.57 -33.35
N LYS A 434 57.21 -13.78 -32.55
CA LYS A 434 57.04 -14.06 -31.13
C LYS A 434 56.34 -12.89 -30.43
N GLY A 435 56.66 -11.64 -30.81
CA GLY A 435 55.97 -10.44 -30.33
C GLY A 435 54.51 -10.36 -30.79
N LEU A 436 54.25 -10.52 -32.09
CA LEU A 436 52.90 -10.47 -32.65
C LEU A 436 51.99 -11.59 -32.13
N LYS A 437 52.51 -12.82 -32.01
CA LYS A 437 51.77 -13.96 -31.46
C LYS A 437 51.36 -13.72 -30.00
N ARG A 438 52.27 -13.18 -29.17
CA ARG A 438 51.95 -12.82 -27.78
C ARG A 438 50.86 -11.76 -27.69
N ARG A 439 50.87 -10.78 -28.60
CA ARG A 439 49.82 -9.76 -28.70
C ARG A 439 48.48 -10.40 -29.06
N ASP A 440 48.45 -11.31 -30.04
CA ASP A 440 47.22 -12.00 -30.45
C ASP A 440 46.67 -12.89 -29.31
N GLU A 441 47.55 -13.61 -28.59
CA GLU A 441 47.18 -14.41 -27.41
C GLU A 441 46.62 -13.52 -26.28
N ALA A 442 47.26 -12.36 -26.01
CA ALA A 442 46.79 -11.41 -25.01
C ALA A 442 45.43 -10.81 -25.39
N LEU A 443 45.24 -10.44 -26.66
CA LEU A 443 43.96 -9.92 -27.17
C LEU A 443 42.84 -10.96 -27.06
N LEU A 444 43.15 -12.23 -27.36
CA LEU A 444 42.18 -13.33 -27.23
C LEU A 444 41.77 -13.55 -25.77
N GLU A 445 42.71 -13.48 -24.83
CA GLU A 445 42.41 -13.56 -23.40
C GLU A 445 41.61 -12.34 -22.92
N GLU A 446 41.89 -11.13 -23.44
CA GLU A 446 41.10 -9.93 -23.16
C GLU A 446 39.65 -10.09 -23.62
N ILE A 447 39.42 -10.57 -24.85
CA ILE A 447 38.08 -10.84 -25.39
C ILE A 447 37.35 -11.87 -24.50
N ARG A 448 38.01 -12.97 -24.12
CA ARG A 448 37.43 -13.99 -23.24
C ARG A 448 37.08 -13.44 -21.85
N LEU A 449 37.92 -12.56 -21.30
CA LEU A 449 37.66 -11.90 -20.03
C LEU A 449 36.47 -10.93 -20.13
N GLU A 450 36.36 -10.20 -21.24
CA GLU A 450 35.22 -9.32 -21.54
C GLU A 450 33.90 -10.12 -21.62
N GLU A 451 33.89 -11.24 -22.32
CA GLU A 451 32.73 -12.16 -22.40
C GLU A 451 32.32 -12.66 -21.01
N LYS A 452 33.29 -13.07 -20.17
CA LYS A 452 33.02 -13.50 -18.79
C LYS A 452 32.46 -12.35 -17.94
N ARG A 453 33.01 -11.14 -18.07
CA ARG A 453 32.55 -9.94 -17.33
C ARG A 453 31.13 -9.54 -17.72
N THR A 454 30.81 -9.54 -19.01
CA THR A 454 29.48 -9.22 -19.50
C THR A 454 28.44 -10.26 -19.05
N LEU A 455 28.80 -11.54 -19.05
CA LEU A 455 27.95 -12.61 -18.50
C LEU A 455 27.66 -12.43 -17.01
N LEU A 456 28.68 -12.13 -16.20
CA LEU A 456 28.50 -11.84 -14.76
C LEU A 456 27.64 -10.60 -14.51
N SER A 457 27.87 -9.52 -15.27
CA SER A 457 27.09 -8.28 -15.18
C SER A 457 25.61 -8.54 -15.46
N ARG A 458 25.29 -9.38 -16.45
CA ARG A 458 23.93 -9.82 -16.78
C ARG A 458 23.29 -10.67 -15.67
N GLN A 459 24.03 -11.56 -15.03
CA GLN A 459 23.53 -12.36 -13.90
C GLN A 459 23.20 -11.48 -12.69
N MET A 460 24.08 -10.55 -12.34
CA MET A 460 23.84 -9.60 -11.24
C MET A 460 22.64 -8.69 -11.53
N LYS A 461 22.47 -8.26 -12.79
CA LYS A 461 21.30 -7.48 -13.21
C LYS A 461 19.99 -8.26 -13.03
N SER A 462 20.00 -9.56 -13.33
CA SER A 462 18.85 -10.44 -13.12
C SER A 462 18.52 -10.58 -11.64
N PHE A 463 19.52 -10.72 -10.77
CA PHE A 463 19.32 -10.76 -9.32
C PHE A 463 18.74 -9.45 -8.76
N SER A 464 19.22 -8.31 -9.24
CA SER A 464 18.65 -6.99 -8.90
C SER A 464 17.16 -6.90 -9.28
N ASN A 465 16.80 -7.36 -10.48
CA ASN A 465 15.40 -7.39 -10.93
C ASN A 465 14.51 -8.26 -10.01
N VAL A 466 15.02 -9.41 -9.56
CA VAL A 466 14.33 -10.30 -8.59
C VAL A 466 14.11 -9.59 -7.25
N LEU A 467 15.15 -8.97 -6.70
CA LEU A 467 15.03 -8.21 -5.45
C LEU A 467 14.01 -7.07 -5.55
N ASN A 468 13.96 -6.41 -6.71
CA ASN A 468 12.98 -5.37 -6.98
C ASN A 468 11.55 -5.90 -7.09
N ASP A 469 11.36 -7.09 -7.67
CA ASP A 469 10.05 -7.74 -7.72
C ASP A 469 9.55 -8.13 -6.32
N PHE A 470 10.40 -8.72 -5.48
CA PHE A 470 10.07 -8.97 -4.08
C PHE A 470 9.76 -7.67 -3.35
N SER A 471 10.57 -6.63 -3.53
CA SER A 471 10.30 -5.31 -2.96
C SER A 471 8.91 -4.80 -3.31
N LYS A 472 8.49 -4.92 -4.58
CA LYS A 472 7.15 -4.50 -5.03
C LYS A 472 6.06 -5.37 -4.42
N GLU A 473 6.27 -6.68 -4.33
CA GLU A 473 5.30 -7.59 -3.75
C GLU A 473 5.07 -7.33 -2.25
N PHE A 474 6.13 -7.20 -1.47
CA PHE A 474 6.06 -6.81 -0.06
C PHE A 474 5.53 -5.39 0.13
N GLY A 475 5.77 -4.51 -0.84
CA GLY A 475 5.28 -3.13 -0.86
C GLY A 475 3.81 -2.97 -1.28
N LYS A 476 3.12 -4.03 -1.73
CA LYS A 476 1.68 -3.96 -2.05
C LYS A 476 0.90 -3.61 -0.79
N THR A 477 0.34 -2.41 -0.77
CA THR A 477 -0.50 -1.92 0.32
C THR A 477 -1.84 -2.64 0.29
N SER A 478 -2.13 -3.38 1.34
CA SER A 478 -3.41 -4.03 1.54
C SER A 478 -4.27 -3.19 2.49
N LEU A 479 -5.53 -2.96 2.13
CA LEU A 479 -6.45 -2.18 2.95
C LEU A 479 -6.94 -3.05 4.10
N VAL A 480 -6.81 -2.59 5.34
CA VAL A 480 -7.32 -3.30 6.52
C VAL A 480 -8.69 -2.72 6.89
N ASP A 481 -9.72 -3.57 6.88
CA ASP A 481 -11.05 -3.19 7.35
C ASP A 481 -11.12 -3.36 8.87
N ASN A 482 -10.93 -2.26 9.59
CA ASN A 482 -10.93 -2.24 11.05
C ASN A 482 -12.31 -2.53 11.66
N GLU A 483 -13.40 -2.13 10.98
CA GLU A 483 -14.75 -2.35 11.48
C GLU A 483 -15.13 -3.83 11.39
N LEU A 484 -14.86 -4.46 10.24
CA LEU A 484 -15.02 -5.91 10.08
C LEU A 484 -14.10 -6.67 11.02
N SER A 485 -12.83 -6.25 11.17
CA SER A 485 -11.89 -6.91 12.09
C SER A 485 -12.40 -6.95 13.53
N ALA A 486 -12.99 -5.85 14.01
CA ALA A 486 -13.59 -5.79 15.34
C ALA A 486 -14.82 -6.71 15.45
N LYS A 487 -15.71 -6.69 14.46
CA LYS A 487 -16.89 -7.57 14.41
C LYS A 487 -16.50 -9.04 14.39
N VAL A 488 -15.53 -9.43 13.56
CA VAL A 488 -15.02 -10.81 13.49
C VAL A 488 -14.47 -11.24 14.85
N LYS A 489 -13.70 -10.40 15.54
CA LYS A 489 -13.21 -10.70 16.89
C LYS A 489 -14.35 -10.99 17.87
N ASP A 490 -15.45 -10.24 17.78
CA ASP A 490 -16.62 -10.44 18.62
C ASP A 490 -17.41 -11.70 18.23
N ILE A 491 -17.44 -12.09 16.95
CA ILE A 491 -17.98 -13.40 16.52
C ILE A 491 -17.17 -14.53 17.14
N PHE A 492 -15.83 -14.51 17.07
CA PHE A 492 -15.03 -15.55 17.71
C PHE A 492 -15.32 -15.67 19.23
N ARG A 493 -15.56 -14.54 19.91
CA ARG A 493 -15.95 -14.54 21.32
C ARG A 493 -17.33 -15.14 21.58
N SER A 494 -18.31 -14.94 20.69
CA SER A 494 -19.65 -15.54 20.87
C SER A 494 -19.63 -17.06 20.74
N PHE A 495 -18.65 -17.62 20.02
CA PHE A 495 -18.38 -19.05 19.95
C PHE A 495 -17.47 -19.56 21.09
N SER A 496 -17.27 -18.77 22.16
CA SER A 496 -16.39 -19.09 23.30
C SER A 496 -14.90 -19.27 22.92
N ILE A 497 -14.47 -18.76 21.76
CA ILE A 497 -13.07 -18.83 21.31
C ILE A 497 -12.35 -17.54 21.72
N ARG A 498 -11.24 -17.69 22.44
CA ARG A 498 -10.42 -16.55 22.84
C ARG A 498 -9.56 -16.04 21.67
N CYS A 499 -10.15 -15.17 20.84
CA CYS A 499 -9.43 -14.46 19.79
C CYS A 499 -8.60 -13.30 20.38
N THR A 500 -7.28 -13.38 20.26
CA THR A 500 -6.35 -12.32 20.67
C THR A 500 -6.39 -11.15 19.69
N LYS A 501 -6.31 -11.45 18.39
CA LYS A 501 -6.30 -10.47 17.29
C LYS A 501 -7.05 -11.05 16.07
N ALA A 502 -7.88 -10.24 15.43
CA ALA A 502 -8.47 -10.54 14.12
C ALA A 502 -8.11 -9.41 13.17
N ILE A 503 -7.78 -9.74 11.93
CA ILE A 503 -7.37 -8.81 10.89
C ILE A 503 -8.09 -9.19 9.60
N CYS A 504 -8.90 -8.27 9.08
CA CYS A 504 -9.56 -8.39 7.79
C CYS A 504 -8.78 -7.56 6.77
N ILE A 505 -8.16 -8.24 5.82
CA ILE A 505 -7.30 -7.65 4.79
C ILE A 505 -8.06 -7.71 3.47
N ILE A 506 -8.12 -6.59 2.76
CA ILE A 506 -8.63 -6.47 1.40
C ILE A 506 -7.41 -6.25 0.49
N GLY A 507 -7.18 -7.21 -0.39
CA GLY A 507 -6.12 -7.14 -1.40
C GLY A 507 -6.41 -6.11 -2.49
N THR A 508 -5.43 -5.89 -3.36
CA THR A 508 -5.51 -4.90 -4.46
C THR A 508 -6.60 -5.23 -5.48
N GLU A 509 -6.90 -6.51 -5.66
CA GLU A 509 -7.96 -7.01 -6.55
C GLU A 509 -9.34 -7.09 -5.86
N GLY A 510 -9.45 -6.54 -4.65
CA GLY A 510 -10.68 -6.53 -3.86
C GLY A 510 -11.02 -7.88 -3.19
N ASN A 511 -10.13 -8.88 -3.28
CA ASN A 511 -10.25 -10.15 -2.58
C ASN A 511 -10.01 -9.99 -1.07
N MET A 512 -10.86 -10.60 -0.25
CA MET A 512 -10.79 -10.49 1.20
C MET A 512 -10.16 -11.73 1.84
N THR A 513 -9.23 -11.49 2.75
CA THR A 513 -8.62 -12.52 3.60
C THR A 513 -8.76 -12.11 5.06
N ILE A 514 -9.33 -13.00 5.87
CA ILE A 514 -9.52 -12.79 7.30
C ILE A 514 -8.55 -13.69 8.04
N LYS A 515 -7.71 -13.11 8.90
CA LYS A 515 -6.76 -13.82 9.75
C LYS A 515 -7.13 -13.61 11.22
N ALA A 516 -7.40 -14.68 11.93
CA ALA A 516 -7.73 -14.65 13.35
C ALA A 516 -6.71 -15.46 14.16
N PHE A 517 -6.10 -14.81 15.15
CA PHE A 517 -5.19 -15.41 16.11
C PHE A 517 -5.98 -15.75 17.36
N CYS A 518 -6.01 -17.03 17.69
CA CYS A 518 -6.82 -17.59 18.77
C CYS A 518 -5.94 -18.39 19.74
N LYS A 519 -6.37 -18.49 20.99
CA LYS A 519 -5.79 -19.41 21.98
C LYS A 519 -6.81 -20.48 22.32
N ASN A 520 -6.34 -21.73 22.48
CA ASN A 520 -7.14 -22.88 22.89
C ASN A 520 -8.41 -23.06 22.03
N ILE A 521 -8.25 -23.28 20.72
CA ILE A 521 -9.37 -23.79 19.92
C ILE A 521 -9.54 -25.26 20.28
N GLU A 522 -10.56 -25.57 21.08
CA GLU A 522 -10.99 -26.95 21.28
C GLU A 522 -11.52 -27.52 19.96
N ASN A 523 -11.27 -28.82 19.70
CA ASN A 523 -11.76 -29.52 18.49
C ASN A 523 -13.31 -29.55 18.37
N SER A 524 -14.03 -29.07 19.38
CA SER A 524 -15.50 -29.02 19.49
C SER A 524 -16.15 -27.83 18.76
N VAL A 525 -15.37 -26.91 18.19
CA VAL A 525 -15.94 -25.74 17.48
C VAL A 525 -16.52 -26.14 16.13
N ASP A 526 -17.82 -25.86 15.94
CA ASP A 526 -18.52 -26.03 14.66
C ASP A 526 -18.02 -25.03 13.61
N LYS A 527 -17.03 -25.46 12.83
CA LYS A 527 -16.39 -24.68 11.74
C LYS A 527 -17.41 -24.15 10.72
N LYS A 528 -18.51 -24.89 10.46
CA LYS A 528 -19.54 -24.49 9.49
C LYS A 528 -20.39 -23.34 10.00
N LYS A 529 -20.80 -23.39 11.27
CA LYS A 529 -21.55 -22.29 11.90
C LYS A 529 -20.71 -21.01 12.00
N LEU A 530 -19.44 -21.15 12.41
CA LEU A 530 -18.51 -20.02 12.47
C LEU A 530 -18.35 -19.36 11.09
N LYS A 531 -18.13 -20.18 10.05
CA LYS A 531 -18.06 -19.72 8.66
C LYS A 531 -19.33 -18.96 8.25
N SER A 532 -20.52 -19.51 8.53
CA SER A 532 -21.79 -18.88 8.17
C SER A 532 -21.98 -17.49 8.80
N GLU A 533 -21.63 -17.33 10.08
CA GLU A 533 -21.72 -16.02 10.76
C GLU A 533 -20.71 -15.00 10.22
N ILE A 534 -19.51 -15.43 9.88
CA ILE A 534 -18.51 -14.58 9.22
C ILE A 534 -18.98 -14.18 7.81
N GLU A 535 -19.54 -15.11 7.04
CA GLU A 535 -20.09 -14.84 5.70
C GLU A 535 -21.22 -13.81 5.75
N LYS A 536 -22.14 -13.93 6.71
CA LYS A 536 -23.24 -12.96 6.93
C LYS A 536 -22.70 -11.57 7.27
N THR A 537 -21.68 -11.50 8.12
CA THR A 537 -21.14 -10.23 8.62
C THR A 537 -20.28 -9.53 7.57
N ALA A 538 -19.48 -10.29 6.82
CA ALA A 538 -18.60 -9.77 5.77
C ALA A 538 -19.31 -9.57 4.43
N LEU A 539 -20.56 -10.08 4.28
CA LEU A 539 -21.35 -10.07 3.04
C LEU A 539 -20.61 -10.72 1.85
N ARG A 540 -19.79 -11.73 2.14
CA ARG A 540 -18.92 -12.42 1.19
C ARG A 540 -18.90 -13.92 1.48
N LYS A 541 -18.75 -14.75 0.46
CA LYS A 541 -18.58 -16.21 0.62
C LYS A 541 -17.10 -16.54 0.80
N PHE A 542 -16.80 -17.51 1.65
CA PHE A 542 -15.43 -17.94 1.93
C PHE A 542 -15.21 -19.42 1.59
N HIS A 543 -13.95 -19.80 1.38
CA HIS A 543 -13.53 -21.19 1.43
C HIS A 543 -13.65 -21.74 2.86
N ASP A 544 -13.45 -23.05 3.02
CA ASP A 544 -13.37 -23.62 4.36
C ASP A 544 -12.12 -23.08 5.08
N PRO A 545 -12.22 -22.82 6.39
CA PRO A 545 -11.14 -22.16 7.11
C PRO A 545 -9.89 -23.05 7.20
N GLU A 546 -8.76 -22.46 6.86
CA GLU A 546 -7.44 -23.06 7.10
C GLU A 546 -7.03 -22.78 8.54
N VAL A 547 -6.52 -23.80 9.23
CA VAL A 547 -6.15 -23.70 10.64
C VAL A 547 -4.71 -24.17 10.80
N THR A 548 -3.86 -23.30 11.33
CA THR A 548 -2.44 -23.57 11.59
C THR A 548 -2.17 -23.37 13.08
N PHE A 549 -1.35 -24.23 13.69
CA PHE A 549 -0.98 -24.14 15.10
C PHE A 549 0.52 -23.83 15.24
N SER A 550 0.86 -22.84 16.04
CA SER A 550 2.25 -22.46 16.33
C SER A 550 2.33 -21.84 17.73
N ASP A 551 3.23 -22.35 18.58
CA ASP A 551 3.56 -21.80 19.91
C ASP A 551 2.33 -21.48 20.81
N GLY A 552 1.36 -22.38 20.84
CA GLY A 552 0.14 -22.20 21.65
C GLY A 552 -0.85 -21.16 21.11
N ILE A 553 -0.61 -20.64 19.89
CA ILE A 553 -1.51 -19.77 19.14
C ILE A 553 -2.02 -20.54 17.92
N THR A 554 -3.34 -20.56 17.76
CA THR A 554 -3.99 -21.09 16.57
C THR A 554 -4.31 -19.94 15.62
N LEU A 555 -3.77 -19.99 14.41
CA LEU A 555 -4.10 -19.09 13.31
C LEU A 555 -5.24 -19.71 12.49
N VAL A 556 -6.34 -18.99 12.36
CA VAL A 556 -7.48 -19.36 11.50
C VAL A 556 -7.56 -18.36 10.35
N ILE A 557 -7.54 -18.87 9.12
CA ILE A 557 -7.56 -18.05 7.89
C ILE A 557 -8.83 -18.36 7.10
N PHE A 558 -9.61 -17.34 6.80
CA PHE A 558 -10.70 -17.41 5.82
C PHE A 558 -10.29 -16.65 4.56
N ARG A 559 -10.22 -17.35 3.43
CA ARG A 559 -10.01 -16.76 2.10
C ARG A 559 -11.34 -16.64 1.36
N GLN A 560 -11.63 -15.45 0.83
CA GLN A 560 -12.85 -15.24 0.06
C GLN A 560 -12.88 -16.19 -1.13
N ARG A 561 -14.05 -16.75 -1.43
CA ARG A 561 -14.26 -17.56 -2.62
C ARG A 561 -14.49 -16.65 -3.83
N PRO A 562 -13.78 -16.85 -4.95
CA PRO A 562 -14.06 -16.12 -6.19
C PRO A 562 -15.48 -16.44 -6.68
N TRP A 563 -16.09 -15.47 -7.37
CA TRP A 563 -17.42 -15.65 -7.97
C TRP A 563 -17.35 -16.38 -9.31
N MET A 564 -16.17 -16.46 -9.94
CA MET A 564 -15.92 -17.33 -11.09
C MET A 564 -15.16 -18.59 -10.66
N LYS A 565 -15.31 -19.64 -11.45
CA LYS A 565 -14.50 -20.86 -11.41
C LYS A 565 -14.11 -21.24 -12.83
N MET A 566 -13.05 -22.00 -12.99
CA MET A 566 -12.64 -22.52 -14.30
C MET A 566 -12.59 -24.03 -14.22
N LYS A 567 -13.49 -24.69 -14.96
CA LYS A 567 -13.39 -26.14 -15.20
C LYS A 567 -12.27 -26.35 -16.20
N THR A 568 -11.34 -27.25 -15.91
CA THR A 568 -10.20 -27.53 -16.78
C THR A 568 -10.13 -28.99 -17.15
N ALA A 569 -9.63 -29.25 -18.35
CA ALA A 569 -9.20 -30.57 -18.79
C ALA A 569 -7.89 -30.44 -19.56
N LYS A 570 -7.08 -31.49 -19.47
CA LYS A 570 -5.87 -31.63 -20.26
C LYS A 570 -5.88 -32.99 -20.95
N PHE A 571 -5.36 -33.05 -22.16
CA PHE A 571 -5.18 -34.29 -22.91
C PHE A 571 -3.83 -34.25 -23.61
N GLN A 572 -3.05 -35.32 -23.46
CA GLN A 572 -1.69 -35.43 -24.00
C GLN A 572 -1.54 -36.74 -24.77
N LEU A 573 -0.88 -36.70 -25.92
CA LEU A 573 -0.46 -37.86 -26.70
C LEU A 573 1.02 -37.70 -27.02
N SER A 574 1.81 -38.75 -26.79
CA SER A 574 3.22 -38.75 -27.18
C SER A 574 3.39 -39.00 -28.67
N SER A 575 4.53 -38.58 -29.20
CA SER A 575 5.02 -38.95 -30.52
C SER A 575 5.13 -40.48 -30.68
N ASN A 576 5.06 -40.98 -31.92
CA ASN A 576 5.10 -42.42 -32.22
C ASN A 576 6.45 -43.08 -31.85
N GLU A 577 7.51 -42.29 -31.67
CA GLU A 577 8.88 -42.78 -31.43
C GLU A 577 9.25 -42.88 -29.94
N SER A 578 8.43 -42.38 -29.01
CA SER A 578 8.77 -42.37 -27.59
C SER A 578 7.61 -42.71 -26.65
N PRO A 579 7.85 -43.50 -25.57
CA PRO A 579 6.85 -43.75 -24.54
C PRO A 579 6.61 -42.54 -23.62
N VAL A 580 7.37 -41.45 -23.78
CA VAL A 580 7.30 -40.24 -22.95
C VAL A 580 7.05 -39.03 -23.85
N CYS A 581 6.05 -38.24 -23.47
CA CYS A 581 5.74 -36.97 -24.15
C CYS A 581 6.76 -35.90 -23.76
N GLY A 582 7.33 -35.21 -24.75
CA GLY A 582 8.25 -34.08 -24.61
C GLY A 582 7.58 -32.81 -24.08
N ASP A 583 6.26 -32.69 -24.22
CA ASP A 583 5.48 -31.59 -23.66
C ASP A 583 5.20 -31.75 -22.16
N CYS A 584 5.26 -30.64 -21.43
CA CYS A 584 4.84 -30.60 -20.03
C CYS A 584 3.82 -29.48 -19.78
N LEU A 585 2.69 -29.82 -19.16
CA LEU A 585 1.68 -28.88 -18.71
C LEU A 585 1.50 -28.90 -17.20
N LYS A 586 1.57 -27.72 -16.58
CA LYS A 586 1.39 -27.52 -15.15
C LYS A 586 0.31 -26.49 -14.86
N GLU A 587 -0.62 -26.88 -13.99
CA GLU A 587 -1.67 -25.99 -13.46
C GLU A 587 -1.32 -25.63 -12.01
N ILE A 588 -1.34 -24.33 -11.68
CA ILE A 588 -1.17 -23.82 -10.32
C ILE A 588 -2.28 -22.83 -10.00
N THR A 589 -2.67 -22.73 -8.73
CA THR A 589 -3.59 -21.68 -8.26
C THR A 589 -2.94 -20.97 -7.09
N ASP A 590 -2.80 -19.65 -7.18
CA ASP A 590 -2.21 -18.84 -6.11
C ASP A 590 -3.20 -18.51 -4.99
N GLU A 591 -2.70 -17.94 -3.90
CA GLU A 591 -3.53 -17.54 -2.75
C GLU A 591 -4.58 -16.47 -3.08
N ASN A 592 -4.39 -15.74 -4.19
CA ASN A 592 -5.31 -14.70 -4.67
C ASN A 592 -6.34 -15.26 -5.65
N SER A 593 -6.46 -16.59 -5.78
CA SER A 593 -7.33 -17.26 -6.75
C SER A 593 -7.03 -16.88 -8.20
N ASN A 594 -5.77 -16.56 -8.51
CA ASN A 594 -5.30 -16.60 -9.88
C ASN A 594 -4.97 -18.04 -10.23
N LYS A 595 -5.68 -18.58 -11.23
CA LYS A 595 -5.38 -19.87 -11.81
C LYS A 595 -4.41 -19.67 -12.96
N THR A 596 -3.32 -20.40 -12.96
CA THR A 596 -2.24 -20.26 -13.92
C THR A 596 -1.97 -21.59 -14.59
N ILE A 597 -1.78 -21.53 -15.91
CA ILE A 597 -1.44 -22.66 -16.77
C ILE A 597 -0.10 -22.35 -17.40
N ILE A 598 0.82 -23.30 -17.30
CA ILE A 598 2.14 -23.25 -17.93
C ILE A 598 2.24 -24.47 -18.83
N LEU A 599 2.50 -24.26 -20.11
CA LEU A 599 2.80 -25.28 -21.09
C LEU A 599 4.21 -25.01 -21.63
N SER A 600 5.03 -26.06 -21.70
CA SER A 600 6.36 -26.00 -22.28
C SER A 600 6.54 -27.20 -23.18
N ASP A 601 7.00 -26.93 -24.40
CA ASP A 601 7.46 -27.92 -25.35
C ASP A 601 9.00 -27.94 -25.30
N GLY A 602 9.56 -29.10 -24.99
CA GLY A 602 11.00 -29.32 -24.93
C GLY A 602 11.52 -29.74 -26.30
N MET A 603 12.50 -29.02 -26.86
CA MET A 603 13.04 -29.39 -28.17
C MET A 603 13.73 -30.76 -28.17
N GLY A 604 13.41 -31.59 -29.17
CA GLY A 604 13.95 -32.94 -29.38
C GLY A 604 12.87 -34.00 -29.19
N THR A 605 13.26 -35.29 -29.16
CA THR A 605 12.30 -36.39 -28.96
C THR A 605 12.60 -37.17 -27.68
N GLY A 606 11.53 -37.61 -27.02
CA GLY A 606 11.56 -38.53 -25.89
C GLY A 606 12.07 -37.94 -24.56
N GLY A 607 12.74 -38.77 -23.76
CA GLY A 607 12.98 -38.48 -22.34
C GLY A 607 13.79 -37.21 -22.04
N ARG A 608 14.64 -36.74 -22.97
CA ARG A 608 15.40 -35.48 -22.78
C ARG A 608 14.50 -34.25 -22.87
N ALA A 609 13.70 -34.17 -23.94
CA ALA A 609 12.69 -33.13 -24.12
C ALA A 609 11.73 -33.06 -22.92
N ALA A 610 11.26 -34.23 -22.46
CA ALA A 610 10.38 -34.32 -21.30
C ALA A 610 11.01 -33.78 -20.01
N VAL A 611 12.31 -34.02 -19.79
CA VAL A 611 13.04 -33.48 -18.65
C VAL A 611 13.18 -31.97 -18.76
N ASP A 612 13.52 -31.45 -19.94
CA ASP A 612 13.70 -30.00 -20.13
C ASP A 612 12.37 -29.25 -19.96
N ALA A 613 11.28 -29.72 -20.57
CA ALA A 613 9.95 -29.17 -20.38
C ALA A 613 9.48 -29.27 -18.91
N SER A 614 9.74 -30.40 -18.24
CA SER A 614 9.40 -30.57 -16.82
C SER A 614 10.19 -29.62 -15.92
N VAL A 615 11.48 -29.43 -16.16
CA VAL A 615 12.33 -28.52 -15.38
C VAL A 615 11.90 -27.07 -15.59
N THR A 616 11.66 -26.68 -16.84
CA THR A 616 11.18 -25.34 -17.21
C THR A 616 9.85 -25.04 -16.53
N THR A 617 8.84 -25.91 -16.67
CA THR A 617 7.52 -25.69 -16.05
C THR A 617 7.57 -25.73 -14.52
N GLN A 618 8.40 -26.60 -13.92
CA GLN A 618 8.56 -26.69 -12.47
C GLN A 618 9.12 -25.40 -11.87
N TYR A 619 10.29 -24.96 -12.35
CA TYR A 619 10.94 -23.75 -11.82
C TYR A 619 10.15 -22.50 -12.16
N PHE A 620 9.52 -22.41 -13.35
CA PHE A 620 8.66 -21.27 -13.68
C PHE A 620 7.50 -21.17 -12.69
N ALA A 621 6.84 -22.29 -12.38
CA ALA A 621 5.76 -22.31 -11.39
C ALA A 621 6.23 -21.85 -10.00
N GLU A 622 7.39 -22.31 -9.53
CA GLU A 622 7.95 -21.92 -8.23
C GLU A 622 8.29 -20.43 -8.15
N LEU A 623 8.90 -19.87 -9.20
CA LEU A 623 9.22 -18.43 -9.26
C LEU A 623 7.95 -17.57 -9.26
N ILE A 624 6.93 -17.97 -10.02
CA ILE A 624 5.63 -17.27 -10.06
C ILE A 624 4.92 -17.36 -8.71
N GLN A 625 4.93 -18.52 -8.05
CA GLN A 625 4.35 -18.68 -6.71
C GLN A 625 5.10 -17.87 -5.65
N GLY A 626 6.41 -17.71 -5.82
CA GLY A 626 7.24 -16.81 -5.02
C GLY A 626 7.00 -15.33 -5.31
N GLY A 627 6.18 -14.99 -6.31
CA GLY A 627 5.80 -13.61 -6.63
C GLY A 627 6.75 -12.86 -7.55
N ILE A 628 7.69 -13.55 -8.18
CA ILE A 628 8.54 -13.01 -9.24
C ILE A 628 7.70 -12.76 -10.48
N SER A 629 7.95 -11.65 -11.19
CA SER A 629 7.21 -11.34 -12.42
C SER A 629 7.49 -12.37 -13.53
N PRO A 630 6.52 -12.66 -14.41
CA PRO A 630 6.72 -13.61 -15.51
C PRO A 630 7.96 -13.32 -16.36
N ASP A 631 8.20 -12.06 -16.73
CA ASP A 631 9.38 -11.68 -17.52
C ASP A 631 10.71 -11.99 -16.82
N ASN A 632 10.79 -11.75 -15.51
CA ASN A 632 12.00 -12.03 -14.76
C ASN A 632 12.16 -13.53 -14.50
N ALA A 633 11.06 -14.25 -14.25
CA ALA A 633 11.07 -15.70 -14.14
C ALA A 633 11.61 -16.35 -15.43
N LEU A 634 11.18 -15.85 -16.59
CA LEU A 634 11.66 -16.31 -17.89
C LEU A 634 13.18 -16.11 -18.06
N LYS A 635 13.70 -14.93 -17.69
CA LYS A 635 15.13 -14.62 -17.76
C LYS A 635 15.97 -15.50 -16.83
N ILE A 636 15.47 -15.80 -15.64
CA ILE A 636 16.13 -16.70 -14.68
C ILE A 636 16.21 -18.11 -15.26
N ILE A 637 15.09 -18.64 -15.78
CA ILE A 637 15.08 -19.98 -16.37
C ILE A 637 15.98 -20.05 -17.59
N ASN A 638 15.93 -19.05 -18.47
CA ASN A 638 16.84 -18.98 -19.61
C ASN A 638 18.31 -19.05 -19.16
N SER A 639 18.65 -18.34 -18.07
CA SER A 639 20.00 -18.38 -17.50
C SER A 639 20.38 -19.73 -16.89
N VAL A 640 19.43 -20.44 -16.26
CA VAL A 640 19.64 -21.77 -15.68
C VAL A 640 19.82 -22.82 -16.78
N LEU A 641 19.00 -22.76 -17.83
CA LEU A 641 19.08 -23.67 -18.98
C LEU A 641 20.40 -23.50 -19.73
N SER A 642 20.87 -22.26 -19.93
CA SER A 642 22.18 -22.00 -20.58
C SER A 642 23.39 -22.56 -19.84
N VAL A 643 23.29 -22.90 -18.54
CA VAL A 643 24.39 -23.46 -17.74
C VAL A 643 24.40 -24.99 -17.76
N LYS A 644 23.22 -25.61 -17.95
CA LYS A 644 23.04 -27.05 -17.75
C LYS A 644 23.48 -27.89 -18.96
N SER A 645 23.49 -27.33 -20.16
CA SER A 645 23.68 -28.10 -21.39
C SER A 645 24.89 -27.65 -22.21
N THR A 646 25.69 -28.63 -22.66
CA THR A 646 26.75 -28.42 -23.67
C THR A 646 26.19 -28.24 -25.08
N ASN A 647 24.92 -28.62 -25.28
CA ASN A 647 24.14 -28.41 -26.50
C ASN A 647 23.02 -27.41 -26.18
N GLU A 648 22.72 -26.49 -27.10
CA GLU A 648 21.70 -25.46 -26.95
C GLU A 648 20.32 -26.08 -26.62
N THR A 649 19.88 -26.04 -25.35
CA THR A 649 18.53 -26.48 -24.97
C THR A 649 17.59 -25.28 -25.12
N LEU A 650 16.74 -25.33 -26.13
CA LEU A 650 15.64 -24.40 -26.28
C LEU A 650 14.33 -25.08 -25.85
N SER A 651 13.58 -24.41 -24.97
CA SER A 651 12.24 -24.86 -24.57
C SER A 651 11.27 -23.69 -24.72
N THR A 652 10.08 -23.96 -25.23
CA THR A 652 9.02 -22.96 -25.37
C THR A 652 8.37 -22.71 -24.00
N VAL A 653 7.81 -21.52 -23.77
CA VAL A 653 6.97 -21.27 -22.58
C VAL A 653 5.71 -20.53 -23.00
N ASP A 654 4.57 -21.20 -22.83
CA ASP A 654 3.23 -20.63 -22.91
C ASP A 654 2.63 -20.53 -21.51
N PHE A 655 2.46 -19.31 -21.02
CA PHE A 655 1.94 -19.04 -19.68
C PHE A 655 0.64 -18.23 -19.78
N ALA A 656 -0.43 -18.75 -19.18
CA ALA A 656 -1.69 -18.04 -19.06
C ALA A 656 -2.09 -17.88 -17.59
N LYS A 657 -2.52 -16.69 -17.20
CA LYS A 657 -2.97 -16.35 -15.84
C LYS A 657 -4.40 -15.83 -15.87
N PHE A 658 -5.27 -16.49 -15.10
CA PHE A 658 -6.71 -16.21 -15.02
C PHE A 658 -7.07 -15.77 -13.60
N ASN A 659 -7.41 -14.49 -13.43
CA ASN A 659 -7.91 -13.97 -12.17
C ASN A 659 -9.40 -14.27 -12.02
N LEU A 660 -9.75 -15.18 -11.11
CA LEU A 660 -11.14 -15.63 -10.91
C LEU A 660 -12.03 -14.62 -10.15
N PHE A 661 -11.47 -13.52 -9.64
CA PHE A 661 -12.22 -12.41 -9.04
C PHE A 661 -12.56 -11.30 -10.03
N SER A 662 -11.73 -11.06 -11.05
CA SER A 662 -11.99 -10.00 -12.03
C SER A 662 -12.43 -10.54 -13.39
N GLY A 663 -12.14 -11.82 -13.69
CA GLY A 663 -12.27 -12.38 -15.03
C GLY A 663 -11.13 -11.99 -15.97
N ARG A 664 -10.10 -11.28 -15.48
CA ARG A 664 -8.94 -10.90 -16.30
C ARG A 664 -8.07 -12.13 -16.58
N ALA A 665 -7.85 -12.38 -17.86
CA ALA A 665 -6.90 -13.34 -18.39
C ALA A 665 -5.70 -12.60 -18.99
N GLU A 666 -4.50 -13.11 -18.73
CA GLU A 666 -3.26 -12.61 -19.31
C GLU A 666 -2.50 -13.79 -19.93
N PHE A 667 -2.14 -13.65 -21.20
CA PHE A 667 -1.40 -14.65 -21.97
C PHE A 667 0.01 -14.14 -22.22
N TYR A 668 0.99 -15.01 -22.06
CA TYR A 668 2.41 -14.73 -22.18
C TYR A 668 3.04 -15.83 -23.02
N LYS A 669 3.52 -15.48 -24.22
CA LYS A 669 4.08 -16.43 -25.18
C LYS A 669 5.57 -16.16 -25.40
N ALA A 670 6.38 -17.21 -25.34
CA ALA A 670 7.80 -17.22 -25.63
C ALA A 670 8.13 -18.44 -26.52
N GLY A 671 8.06 -18.24 -27.84
CA GLY A 671 8.32 -19.27 -28.85
C GLY A 671 7.32 -20.44 -28.82
N ALA A 672 6.08 -20.21 -28.39
CA ALA A 672 5.06 -21.25 -28.21
C ALA A 672 3.87 -21.08 -29.16
N ALA A 673 3.13 -22.16 -29.41
CA ALA A 673 1.93 -22.21 -30.25
C ALA A 673 0.87 -21.15 -29.91
N VAL A 674 -0.04 -20.93 -30.87
CA VAL A 674 -1.20 -20.05 -30.70
C VAL A 674 -2.18 -20.59 -29.64
N SER A 675 -2.91 -19.70 -28.99
CA SER A 675 -4.04 -20.09 -28.13
C SER A 675 -5.36 -19.60 -28.72
N PHE A 676 -6.47 -20.21 -28.32
CA PHE A 676 -7.80 -19.86 -28.81
C PHE A 676 -8.67 -19.43 -27.65
N VAL A 677 -9.38 -18.32 -27.80
CA VAL A 677 -10.32 -17.82 -26.79
C VAL A 677 -11.67 -17.63 -27.44
N ARG A 678 -12.67 -18.39 -27.01
CA ARG A 678 -14.06 -18.15 -27.41
C ARG A 678 -14.71 -17.20 -26.43
N LYS A 679 -15.15 -16.05 -26.95
CA LYS A 679 -15.86 -15.01 -26.21
C LYS A 679 -17.17 -14.68 -26.89
N ASN A 680 -18.26 -14.69 -26.14
CA ASN A 680 -19.62 -14.42 -26.66
C ASN A 680 -19.95 -15.23 -27.93
N GLY A 681 -19.51 -16.49 -27.98
CA GLY A 681 -19.71 -17.39 -29.11
C GLY A 681 -18.69 -17.27 -30.24
N LYS A 682 -17.85 -16.23 -30.31
CA LYS A 682 -16.83 -16.08 -31.36
C LYS A 682 -15.45 -16.48 -30.88
N CYS A 683 -14.72 -17.23 -31.70
CA CYS A 683 -13.35 -17.61 -31.40
C CYS A 683 -12.35 -16.55 -31.87
N THR A 684 -11.41 -16.16 -31.01
CA THR A 684 -10.28 -15.28 -31.33
C THR A 684 -8.97 -16.02 -31.11
N VAL A 685 -8.08 -15.98 -32.10
CA VAL A 685 -6.75 -16.56 -32.03
C VAL A 685 -5.81 -15.57 -31.34
N ILE A 686 -5.10 -16.06 -30.33
CA ILE A 686 -4.09 -15.36 -29.55
C ILE A 686 -2.74 -15.77 -30.11
N GLU A 687 -2.26 -14.98 -31.05
CA GLU A 687 -0.97 -15.18 -31.71
C GLU A 687 0.00 -14.10 -31.25
N SER A 688 1.27 -14.47 -31.05
CA SER A 688 2.28 -13.46 -30.88
C SER A 688 3.68 -13.95 -31.21
N SER A 689 4.36 -13.19 -32.06
CA SER A 689 5.72 -13.46 -32.50
C SER A 689 6.72 -13.22 -31.35
N SER A 690 7.22 -14.30 -30.78
CA SER A 690 8.29 -14.27 -29.78
C SER A 690 9.23 -15.45 -30.01
N LEU A 691 10.52 -15.27 -29.73
CA LEU A 691 11.55 -16.29 -29.96
C LEU A 691 11.66 -17.25 -28.75
N PRO A 692 11.96 -18.55 -28.97
CA PRO A 692 12.08 -19.55 -27.90
C PRO A 692 13.29 -19.28 -26.97
N LEU A 693 13.27 -19.87 -25.77
CA LEU A 693 14.35 -19.75 -24.77
C LEU A 693 15.61 -20.47 -25.24
N GLY A 694 16.80 -20.07 -24.78
CA GLY A 694 18.02 -20.88 -24.90
C GLY A 694 19.21 -20.21 -25.59
N ILE A 695 19.01 -19.16 -26.42
CA ILE A 695 20.11 -18.53 -27.19
C ILE A 695 20.15 -16.99 -27.07
N LEU A 696 19.00 -16.33 -26.88
CA LEU A 696 18.93 -14.86 -27.02
C LEU A 696 19.03 -14.10 -25.69
N THR A 697 19.74 -12.98 -25.73
CA THR A 697 20.08 -12.14 -24.57
C THR A 697 18.91 -11.31 -24.03
N ASP A 698 17.87 -11.07 -24.85
CA ASP A 698 16.66 -10.30 -24.51
C ASP A 698 15.38 -11.10 -24.83
N VAL A 699 15.17 -12.21 -24.12
CA VAL A 699 13.89 -12.92 -24.19
C VAL A 699 12.85 -12.14 -23.39
N SER A 700 11.73 -11.82 -24.03
CA SER A 700 10.57 -11.20 -23.40
C SER A 700 9.30 -11.89 -23.89
N PHE A 701 8.31 -11.92 -23.02
CA PHE A 701 7.01 -12.43 -23.41
C PHE A 701 6.31 -11.44 -24.33
N ALA A 702 5.76 -11.97 -25.41
CA ALA A 702 4.59 -11.37 -26.00
C ALA A 702 3.41 -11.46 -25.03
N LYS A 703 2.65 -10.37 -24.86
CA LYS A 703 1.60 -10.27 -23.83
C LYS A 703 0.27 -9.86 -24.42
N GLU A 704 -0.78 -10.59 -24.07
CA GLU A 704 -2.15 -10.23 -24.40
C GLU A 704 -3.05 -10.27 -23.16
N LYS A 705 -4.00 -9.35 -23.07
CA LYS A 705 -4.91 -9.21 -21.92
C LYS A 705 -6.35 -9.23 -22.38
N ILE A 706 -7.14 -10.13 -21.81
CA ILE A 706 -8.53 -10.36 -22.19
C ILE A 706 -9.40 -10.41 -20.95
N MET A 707 -10.61 -9.86 -21.04
CA MET A 707 -11.63 -10.02 -20.00
C MET A 707 -12.56 -11.17 -20.38
N LEU A 708 -12.53 -12.23 -19.58
CA LEU A 708 -13.36 -13.41 -19.71
C LEU A 708 -14.63 -13.28 -18.86
N SER A 709 -15.72 -13.82 -19.37
CA SER A 709 -17.03 -13.91 -18.74
C SER A 709 -17.44 -15.38 -18.57
N LYS A 710 -18.51 -15.60 -17.81
CA LYS A 710 -19.08 -16.95 -17.66
C LYS A 710 -19.49 -17.51 -19.03
N GLY A 711 -19.04 -18.73 -19.33
CA GLY A 711 -19.29 -19.41 -20.60
C GLY A 711 -18.15 -19.30 -21.62
N ASP A 712 -17.21 -18.38 -21.41
CA ASP A 712 -16.04 -18.25 -22.28
C ASP A 712 -15.13 -19.47 -22.16
N ILE A 713 -14.50 -19.84 -23.27
CA ILE A 713 -13.62 -21.01 -23.38
C ILE A 713 -12.22 -20.53 -23.75
N VAL A 714 -11.22 -21.15 -23.14
CA VAL A 714 -9.82 -20.97 -23.48
C VAL A 714 -9.24 -22.32 -23.87
N VAL A 715 -8.55 -22.37 -25.00
CA VAL A 715 -7.82 -23.54 -25.48
C VAL A 715 -6.36 -23.15 -25.65
N MET A 716 -5.46 -23.91 -25.02
CA MET A 716 -4.01 -23.81 -25.20
C MET A 716 -3.51 -25.12 -25.79
N VAL A 717 -2.59 -25.05 -26.74
CA VAL A 717 -2.10 -26.21 -27.48
C VAL A 717 -0.58 -26.15 -27.63
N SER A 718 0.08 -27.30 -27.79
CA SER A 718 1.48 -27.36 -28.25
C SER A 718 1.58 -27.34 -29.77
N ASP A 719 2.79 -27.16 -30.29
CA ASP A 719 3.05 -26.98 -31.72
C ASP A 719 2.60 -28.20 -32.54
N GLY A 720 2.68 -29.41 -31.97
CA GLY A 720 2.21 -30.65 -32.60
C GLY A 720 0.70 -30.70 -32.90
N VAL A 721 -0.11 -29.81 -32.31
CA VAL A 721 -1.54 -29.65 -32.67
C VAL A 721 -1.72 -28.72 -33.87
N THR A 722 -0.82 -27.76 -34.03
CA THR A 722 -0.92 -26.66 -34.99
C THR A 722 -0.18 -26.91 -36.31
N ALA A 723 0.50 -28.06 -36.44
CA ALA A 723 1.42 -28.37 -37.55
C ALA A 723 0.80 -28.24 -38.96
N ASP A 724 -0.48 -28.56 -39.14
CA ASP A 724 -1.15 -28.47 -40.46
C ASP A 724 -1.90 -27.15 -40.67
N SER A 725 -2.80 -26.79 -39.73
CA SER A 725 -3.57 -25.54 -39.76
C SER A 725 -4.26 -25.26 -38.42
N THR A 726 -4.55 -23.99 -38.17
CA THR A 726 -5.19 -23.51 -36.91
C THR A 726 -6.69 -23.24 -37.05
N ASP A 727 -7.20 -23.03 -38.27
CA ASP A 727 -8.58 -22.56 -38.51
C ASP A 727 -9.64 -23.54 -37.99
N TRP A 728 -9.44 -24.83 -38.22
CA TRP A 728 -10.37 -25.86 -37.75
C TRP A 728 -10.45 -25.94 -36.22
N ILE A 729 -9.38 -25.56 -35.50
CA ILE A 729 -9.36 -25.53 -34.03
C ILE A 729 -10.23 -24.37 -33.54
N ALA A 730 -10.15 -23.23 -34.23
CA ALA A 730 -10.99 -22.08 -33.94
C ALA A 730 -12.48 -22.41 -34.17
N GLU A 731 -12.80 -23.04 -35.30
CA GLU A 731 -14.16 -23.50 -35.63
C GLU A 731 -14.69 -24.51 -34.63
N GLU A 732 -13.91 -25.55 -34.28
CA GLU A 732 -14.29 -26.56 -33.28
C GLU A 732 -14.53 -25.94 -31.90
N THR A 733 -13.73 -24.94 -31.51
CA THR A 733 -13.92 -24.20 -30.26
C THR A 733 -15.18 -23.35 -30.32
N GLU A 734 -15.46 -22.70 -31.44
CA GLU A 734 -16.65 -21.86 -31.68
C GLU A 734 -17.95 -22.67 -31.54
N ILE A 735 -18.04 -23.83 -32.20
CA ILE A 735 -19.23 -24.69 -32.22
C ILE A 735 -19.46 -25.51 -30.93
N PHE A 736 -18.47 -25.56 -30.03
CA PHE A 736 -18.54 -26.42 -28.84
C PHE A 736 -19.60 -25.96 -27.82
N ASN A 737 -20.71 -26.67 -27.73
CA ASN A 737 -21.85 -26.28 -26.88
C ASN A 737 -21.98 -27.09 -25.57
N GLN A 738 -21.05 -27.99 -25.29
CA GLN A 738 -21.11 -28.81 -24.08
C GLN A 738 -20.41 -28.12 -22.90
N SER A 739 -20.64 -28.63 -21.68
CA SER A 739 -20.14 -28.02 -20.44
C SER A 739 -18.90 -28.69 -19.85
N ASP A 740 -18.43 -29.75 -20.51
CA ASP A 740 -17.30 -30.57 -20.07
C ASP A 740 -16.06 -30.29 -20.94
N PRO A 741 -15.01 -29.63 -20.39
CA PRO A 741 -13.81 -29.32 -21.16
C PRO A 741 -13.06 -30.57 -21.67
N GLU A 742 -13.26 -31.74 -21.04
CA GLU A 742 -12.55 -32.97 -21.42
C GLU A 742 -12.93 -33.46 -22.81
N ILE A 743 -14.20 -33.26 -23.21
CA ILE A 743 -14.70 -33.67 -24.51
C ILE A 743 -14.03 -32.85 -25.62
N LEU A 744 -13.93 -31.53 -25.44
CA LEU A 744 -13.26 -30.66 -26.41
C LEU A 744 -11.76 -30.96 -26.49
N ALA A 745 -11.09 -31.14 -25.35
CA ALA A 745 -9.65 -31.44 -25.31
C ALA A 745 -9.32 -32.74 -26.06
N LYS A 746 -10.10 -33.81 -25.79
CA LYS A 746 -9.96 -35.11 -26.47
C LYS A 746 -10.25 -35.02 -27.96
N ARG A 747 -11.29 -34.29 -28.35
CA ARG A 747 -11.68 -34.12 -29.76
C ARG A 747 -10.58 -33.41 -30.54
N ILE A 748 -10.08 -32.28 -30.05
CA ILE A 748 -8.99 -31.54 -30.71
C ILE A 748 -7.74 -32.42 -30.83
N ALA A 749 -7.32 -33.10 -29.76
CA ALA A 749 -6.13 -33.95 -29.80
C ALA A 749 -6.27 -35.13 -30.76
N SER A 750 -7.45 -35.76 -30.81
CA SER A 750 -7.73 -36.90 -31.70
C SER A 750 -7.79 -36.48 -33.17
N VAL A 751 -8.41 -35.32 -33.46
CA VAL A 751 -8.44 -34.77 -34.82
C VAL A 751 -7.03 -34.38 -35.28
N ALA A 752 -6.25 -33.69 -34.43
CA ALA A 752 -4.86 -33.37 -34.74
C ALA A 752 -4.03 -34.63 -35.02
N CYS A 753 -4.15 -35.65 -34.16
CA CYS A 753 -3.51 -36.94 -34.37
C CYS A 753 -3.91 -37.63 -35.68
N SER A 754 -5.18 -37.51 -36.10
CA SER A 754 -5.66 -38.12 -37.35
C SER A 754 -5.22 -37.39 -38.62
N LYS A 755 -4.92 -36.10 -38.51
CA LYS A 755 -4.47 -35.26 -39.63
C LYS A 755 -2.97 -35.41 -39.89
N CYS A 756 -2.17 -35.68 -38.86
CA CYS A 756 -0.73 -35.91 -39.00
C CYS A 756 -0.42 -37.27 -39.67
N SER A 757 0.53 -37.27 -40.62
CA SER A 757 1.10 -38.50 -41.16
C SER A 757 1.81 -39.33 -40.07
N PRO A 758 1.74 -40.68 -40.10
CA PRO A 758 2.34 -41.54 -39.07
C PRO A 758 3.84 -41.30 -38.83
N ASP A 759 4.57 -40.88 -39.87
CA ASP A 759 6.03 -40.67 -39.86
C ASP A 759 6.47 -39.27 -39.38
N LYS A 760 5.53 -38.36 -39.08
CA LYS A 760 5.80 -36.98 -38.63
C LYS A 760 5.03 -36.60 -37.37
N ARG A 761 4.64 -37.60 -36.58
CA ARG A 761 3.80 -37.37 -35.41
C ARG A 761 4.61 -36.78 -34.26
N ASP A 762 4.37 -35.51 -33.98
CA ASP A 762 4.95 -34.79 -32.85
C ASP A 762 4.15 -35.04 -31.55
N ASP A 763 4.66 -34.51 -30.44
CA ASP A 763 3.95 -34.49 -29.15
C ASP A 763 2.74 -33.54 -29.21
N ILE A 764 1.58 -34.03 -28.73
CA ILE A 764 0.30 -33.31 -28.79
C ILE A 764 -0.16 -33.06 -27.37
N THR A 765 -0.24 -31.79 -26.98
CA THR A 765 -0.84 -31.37 -25.70
C THR A 765 -1.94 -30.37 -25.95
N VAL A 766 -3.12 -30.64 -25.40
CA VAL A 766 -4.29 -29.76 -25.46
C VAL A 766 -4.80 -29.49 -24.04
N PHE A 767 -4.96 -28.22 -23.71
CA PHE A 767 -5.62 -27.75 -22.51
C PHE A 767 -6.89 -26.99 -22.88
N VAL A 768 -7.97 -27.28 -22.17
CA VAL A 768 -9.24 -26.58 -22.30
C VAL A 768 -9.69 -26.09 -20.94
N GLY A 769 -10.05 -24.82 -20.87
CA GLY A 769 -10.64 -24.19 -19.69
C GLY A 769 -11.96 -23.51 -20.01
N ILE A 770 -13.00 -23.81 -19.24
CA ILE A 770 -14.32 -23.19 -19.38
C ILE A 770 -14.62 -22.36 -18.14
N MET A 771 -14.89 -21.07 -18.34
CA MET A 771 -15.27 -20.15 -17.28
C MET A 771 -16.70 -20.43 -16.83
N THR A 772 -16.88 -20.65 -15.53
CA THR A 772 -18.15 -20.99 -14.88
C THR A 772 -18.41 -20.06 -13.69
N GLY A 773 -19.65 -19.97 -13.23
CA GLY A 773 -20.09 -19.14 -12.10
C GLY A 773 -20.50 -19.94 -10.88
#